data_AF-D8DW10-F1
#
_entry.id   AF-D8DW10-F1
#
_cell.length_a   1.000
_cell.length_b   1.000
_cell.length_c   1.000
_cell.angle_alpha   90.00
_cell.angle_beta   90.00
_cell.angle_gamma   90.00
#
_symmetry.space_group_name_H-M   'P 1'
#
loop_
_entity.id
_entity.type
_entity.pdbx_description
1 polymer ?
#
loop_
_entity_poly.entity_id
_entity_poly.type
_entity_poly.pdbx_seq_one_letter_code
_entity_poly.pdbx_strand_id
1 'polypeptide(L)'
;MKKIILMTTAVAAALSAHAQMIDFDLPGKTTMGKDTELNYTSWAVPRASSDTKSFDNGVSITITAGGAASAVGSNWNKTYVESKGLRVIADEVVACNLVDGNMVKTTEGSSSLILTITGLSAGAHTLKAYHNNSDLDQSMPDVEVRVNGQVVASGKPFTSGAESTIEAGSSYITFTAKEGEPVVITYATTPESGKTYSTTSMMLNGLEFDVAAMTATDPTPSNQDYHAGQEDGTVQFSWTAAVGAVAHKLVLGTDSAEVAQSDAYLYEGENTSFTQTGLSSMQRYWWRIDEVDAEGNIYRGTPWSFRPCHLAFPGAEGYGRYALGGRGGSVYHVTNLNNDHNPGSLLYGLTDISEPHTIVFDVSGIIVMDFSAVFTNPYITIAGQTAPGKGICLKASNVNIGSDNICRFMRFKHGYGDTGNAMGMSGANHSIVDHTTAAWGTDETVSGRGALNVSFQYSMIAEALGIADHKNYSAGTNHGYAATIDGRIGSWHHNLLLNCEGRNWSMGGGMDGQNRPIGGLDLFNNVCYNWHSRTTDGNCHAVNFVNNYYKMGADTNKKILFSQDFEDAIAPDGVDQAYVSGNIRENKNHTLTYDKKGETYKATGNIPTTYKYLVDEPLFASYATIHTAKDALKIVTSDGGATMPMRDDQHLRVIREAIEGTYTYTGSRSGIKGEIDHEDDAGGWEVYPEEHRSADFDTDQDGMPNWYEKVINSDINTANHNDDPDNDGYTLLEDYLDFMAHPYLIVAPNESKTINMKPYFRGFYGFNGETSEPVYSITSNSPLFVATVSDSIITVQAKEEGGIGMITVKVTDTDGASFEQQLGIAITGETTGIHTVWNEDQIEVAKREFFTLDGKKVDKFDAHNVYVMKITDTTGKVYSMKVIKN
;
A
#
# COMPACT_ATOMS: atom_id res chain seq x y z
N MET A 1 37.63 27.49 -24.83
CA MET A 1 38.12 26.42 -25.72
C MET A 1 39.13 25.55 -24.99
N LYS A 2 38.65 24.52 -24.29
CA LYS A 2 39.44 23.38 -23.81
C LYS A 2 38.67 22.13 -24.25
N LYS A 3 39.36 21.24 -24.95
CA LYS A 3 38.80 20.07 -25.62
C LYS A 3 38.33 19.07 -24.55
N ILE A 4 37.03 18.80 -24.53
CA ILE A 4 36.45 17.65 -23.84
C ILE A 4 36.80 16.42 -24.69
N ILE A 5 37.66 15.56 -24.15
CA ILE A 5 37.91 14.23 -24.69
C ILE A 5 36.82 13.34 -24.11
N LEU A 6 35.85 13.00 -24.96
CA LEU A 6 34.83 11.99 -24.68
C LEU A 6 35.54 10.63 -24.63
N MET A 7 35.93 10.18 -23.44
CA MET A 7 36.25 8.77 -23.22
C MET A 7 34.92 8.01 -23.31
N THR A 8 34.66 7.45 -24.49
CA THR A 8 33.70 6.37 -24.65
C THR A 8 34.32 5.15 -23.99
N THR A 9 33.99 4.93 -22.72
CA THR A 9 34.14 3.63 -22.06
C THR A 9 33.22 2.69 -22.83
N ALA A 10 33.79 1.97 -23.80
CA ALA A 10 33.16 0.79 -24.34
C ALA A 10 33.06 -0.20 -23.18
N VAL A 11 31.91 -0.19 -22.49
CA VAL A 11 31.46 -1.32 -21.70
C VAL A 11 31.37 -2.45 -22.70
N ALA A 12 32.41 -3.27 -22.75
CA ALA A 12 32.25 -4.63 -23.21
C ALA A 12 31.27 -5.24 -22.21
N ALA A 13 29.98 -5.18 -22.54
CA ALA A 13 28.99 -6.04 -21.94
C ALA A 13 29.50 -7.45 -22.21
N ALA A 14 30.20 -8.01 -21.23
CA ALA A 14 30.18 -9.43 -21.05
C ALA A 14 28.69 -9.75 -20.87
N LEU A 15 28.06 -10.19 -21.96
CA LEU A 15 26.78 -10.87 -21.91
C LEU A 15 27.01 -12.07 -20.99
N SER A 16 26.83 -11.86 -19.68
CA SER A 16 26.50 -12.93 -18.78
C SER A 16 25.20 -13.49 -19.32
N ALA A 17 25.29 -14.66 -19.96
CA ALA A 17 24.12 -15.43 -20.34
C ALA A 17 23.29 -15.58 -19.07
N HIS A 18 22.23 -14.79 -18.93
CA HIS A 18 21.25 -15.04 -17.89
C HIS A 18 20.66 -16.41 -18.21
N ALA A 19 20.63 -17.28 -17.20
CA ALA A 19 19.86 -18.51 -17.23
C ALA A 19 18.46 -18.20 -17.76
N GLN A 20 18.09 -18.81 -18.89
CA GLN A 20 16.73 -18.64 -19.40
C GLN A 20 15.79 -19.43 -18.49
N MET A 21 14.98 -18.72 -17.71
CA MET A 21 13.92 -19.30 -16.90
C MET A 21 12.58 -19.04 -17.59
N ILE A 22 11.77 -20.07 -17.79
CA ILE A 22 10.53 -20.03 -18.58
C ILE A 22 9.44 -20.67 -17.77
N ASP A 23 8.32 -19.96 -17.65
CA ASP A 23 7.08 -20.44 -17.04
C ASP A 23 6.03 -20.59 -18.15
N PHE A 24 5.30 -21.72 -18.16
CA PHE A 24 4.35 -22.05 -19.23
C PHE A 24 2.93 -21.65 -18.88
N ASP A 25 2.67 -20.36 -18.86
CA ASP A 25 1.40 -19.78 -18.45
C ASP A 25 0.19 -20.14 -19.33
N LEU A 26 -1.01 -19.90 -18.79
CA LEU A 26 -2.25 -19.92 -19.56
C LEU A 26 -2.40 -18.63 -20.42
N PRO A 27 -2.82 -18.71 -21.70
CA PRO A 27 -3.16 -17.53 -22.50
C PRO A 27 -4.11 -16.55 -21.80
N GLY A 28 -3.65 -15.31 -21.64
CA GLY A 28 -4.39 -14.24 -20.94
C GLY A 28 -4.14 -14.16 -19.43
N LYS A 29 -3.23 -14.99 -18.90
CA LYS A 29 -2.82 -15.06 -17.48
C LYS A 29 -1.30 -14.98 -17.39
N THR A 30 -0.74 -13.80 -17.62
CA THR A 30 0.72 -13.61 -17.71
C THR A 30 1.21 -12.52 -16.76
N THR A 31 0.49 -12.29 -15.67
CA THR A 31 0.82 -11.26 -14.68
C THR A 31 1.96 -11.76 -13.80
N MET A 32 3.12 -11.12 -13.87
CA MET A 32 4.29 -11.44 -13.05
C MET A 32 3.95 -11.44 -11.55
N GLY A 33 4.36 -12.49 -10.82
CA GLY A 33 4.11 -12.62 -9.39
C GLY A 33 2.66 -12.92 -9.01
N LYS A 34 1.77 -13.10 -9.99
CA LYS A 34 0.41 -13.60 -9.77
C LYS A 34 0.18 -14.88 -10.55
N ASP A 35 0.31 -14.80 -11.87
CA ASP A 35 0.17 -15.91 -12.80
C ASP A 35 1.55 -16.50 -13.12
N THR A 36 2.54 -15.65 -13.45
CA THR A 36 3.91 -16.05 -13.78
C THR A 36 4.83 -16.05 -12.55
N GLU A 37 5.72 -17.04 -12.45
CA GLU A 37 6.79 -17.10 -11.45
C GLU A 37 7.75 -15.89 -11.54
N LEU A 38 8.18 -15.38 -10.38
CA LEU A 38 9.07 -14.24 -10.33
C LEU A 38 10.40 -14.57 -11.03
N ASN A 39 10.88 -13.65 -11.87
CA ASN A 39 12.08 -13.80 -12.72
C ASN A 39 11.95 -14.82 -13.87
N TYR A 40 10.78 -15.41 -14.11
CA TYR A 40 10.54 -16.29 -15.24
C TYR A 40 9.95 -15.54 -16.43
N THR A 41 10.29 -15.96 -17.64
CA THR A 41 9.73 -15.37 -18.86
C THR A 41 8.47 -16.13 -19.27
N SER A 42 7.29 -15.59 -18.91
CA SER A 42 5.96 -16.11 -19.26
C SER A 42 5.80 -16.55 -20.71
N TRP A 43 5.49 -17.82 -20.97
CA TRP A 43 5.23 -18.36 -22.32
C TRP A 43 3.87 -19.04 -22.41
N ALA A 44 2.87 -18.26 -22.82
CA ALA A 44 1.53 -18.76 -23.12
C ALA A 44 1.45 -19.44 -24.50
N VAL A 45 1.62 -20.77 -24.53
CA VAL A 45 1.62 -21.56 -25.77
C VAL A 45 0.20 -21.70 -26.33
N PRO A 46 -0.07 -21.26 -27.58
CA PRO A 46 -1.39 -21.38 -28.19
C PRO A 46 -1.70 -22.84 -28.56
N ARG A 47 -2.98 -23.11 -28.85
CA ARG A 47 -3.42 -24.38 -29.42
C ARG A 47 -2.99 -24.48 -30.88
N ALA A 48 -1.87 -25.15 -31.15
CA ALA A 48 -1.26 -25.22 -32.48
C ALA A 48 -0.40 -26.48 -32.64
N SER A 49 0.08 -26.79 -33.85
CA SER A 49 1.05 -27.89 -34.06
C SER A 49 2.40 -27.64 -33.38
N SER A 50 2.77 -26.36 -33.26
CA SER A 50 4.01 -25.89 -32.67
C SER A 50 3.88 -24.40 -32.31
N ASP A 51 4.74 -23.93 -31.42
CA ASP A 51 4.91 -22.51 -31.14
C ASP A 51 6.39 -22.16 -30.97
N THR A 52 6.77 -20.89 -31.19
CA THR A 52 8.16 -20.44 -31.06
C THR A 52 8.25 -19.16 -30.27
N LYS A 53 9.15 -19.14 -29.29
CA LYS A 53 9.50 -17.95 -28.54
C LYS A 53 10.96 -17.59 -28.74
N SER A 54 11.21 -16.31 -28.97
CA SER A 54 12.55 -15.74 -29.08
C SER A 54 12.80 -14.82 -27.89
N PHE A 55 14.04 -14.82 -27.41
CA PHE A 55 14.47 -14.09 -26.23
C PHE A 55 15.52 -13.03 -26.63
N ASP A 56 15.65 -11.99 -25.82
CA ASP A 56 16.50 -10.83 -26.13
C ASP A 56 17.99 -11.17 -26.20
N ASN A 57 18.39 -12.30 -25.60
CA ASN A 57 19.75 -12.85 -25.67
C ASN A 57 20.05 -13.59 -27.01
N GLY A 58 19.10 -13.62 -27.94
CA GLY A 58 19.24 -14.27 -29.24
C GLY A 58 18.93 -15.77 -29.25
N VAL A 59 18.55 -16.35 -28.11
CA VAL A 59 18.04 -17.73 -28.05
C VAL A 59 16.62 -17.76 -28.60
N SER A 60 16.28 -18.79 -29.36
CA SER A 60 14.91 -19.10 -29.76
C SER A 60 14.60 -20.57 -29.50
N ILE A 61 13.44 -20.83 -28.91
CA ILE A 61 12.94 -22.17 -28.61
C ILE A 61 11.65 -22.39 -29.37
N THR A 62 11.60 -23.46 -30.15
CA THR A 62 10.39 -23.97 -30.78
C THR A 62 9.92 -25.22 -30.03
N ILE A 63 8.68 -25.22 -29.58
CA ILE A 63 8.03 -26.39 -28.98
C ILE A 63 7.09 -27.05 -29.98
N THR A 64 7.21 -28.36 -30.15
CA THR A 64 6.39 -29.16 -31.09
C THR A 64 5.93 -30.44 -30.41
N ALA A 65 4.71 -30.87 -30.71
CA ALA A 65 4.22 -32.17 -30.25
C ALA A 65 4.71 -33.30 -31.16
N GLY A 66 4.94 -34.48 -30.57
CA GLY A 66 5.30 -35.69 -31.30
C GLY A 66 4.74 -36.97 -30.68
N GLY A 67 4.96 -38.10 -31.35
CA GLY A 67 4.44 -39.40 -30.92
C GLY A 67 2.94 -39.52 -31.20
N ALA A 68 2.16 -39.87 -30.18
CA ALA A 68 0.70 -39.99 -30.25
C ALA A 68 -0.05 -38.63 -30.25
N ALA A 69 0.66 -37.52 -29.98
CA ALA A 69 0.14 -36.17 -30.01
C ALA A 69 0.49 -35.45 -31.32
N SER A 70 -0.34 -34.49 -31.72
CA SER A 70 -0.19 -33.72 -32.97
C SER A 70 -0.24 -32.20 -32.77
N ALA A 71 -0.52 -31.75 -31.54
CA ALA A 71 -0.61 -30.35 -31.18
C ALA A 71 -0.09 -30.08 -29.76
N VAL A 72 0.22 -28.82 -29.49
CA VAL A 72 0.56 -28.26 -28.19
C VAL A 72 -0.54 -27.29 -27.75
N GLY A 73 -0.64 -27.03 -26.45
CA GLY A 73 -1.40 -25.93 -25.89
C GLY A 73 -1.31 -25.87 -24.37
N SER A 74 -1.56 -24.70 -23.78
CA SER A 74 -1.48 -24.54 -22.33
C SER A 74 -2.70 -25.02 -21.56
N ASN A 75 -2.47 -25.50 -20.35
CA ASN A 75 -3.45 -25.81 -19.31
C ASN A 75 -2.92 -25.33 -17.95
N TRP A 76 -3.77 -25.26 -16.92
CA TRP A 76 -3.34 -24.83 -15.59
C TRP A 76 -4.31 -25.22 -14.47
N ASN A 77 -3.83 -25.10 -13.23
CA ASN A 77 -4.66 -25.19 -12.02
C ASN A 77 -4.69 -23.85 -11.28
N LYS A 78 -5.77 -23.09 -11.50
CA LYS A 78 -5.98 -21.76 -10.91
C LYS A 78 -5.70 -21.69 -9.40
N THR A 79 -6.18 -22.66 -8.62
CA THR A 79 -6.01 -22.65 -7.16
C THR A 79 -4.54 -22.77 -6.77
N TYR A 80 -3.80 -23.65 -7.44
CA TYR A 80 -2.39 -23.88 -7.10
C TYR A 80 -1.53 -22.69 -7.51
N VAL A 81 -1.86 -22.05 -8.63
CA VAL A 81 -1.13 -20.90 -9.18
C VAL A 81 -1.43 -19.64 -8.38
N GLU A 82 -2.69 -19.21 -8.34
CA GLU A 82 -3.08 -17.93 -7.76
C GLU A 82 -3.15 -17.99 -6.22
N SER A 83 -3.54 -19.14 -5.63
CA SER A 83 -3.76 -19.23 -4.17
C SER A 83 -2.61 -19.90 -3.41
N LYS A 84 -1.92 -20.88 -4.00
CA LYS A 84 -0.75 -21.53 -3.37
C LYS A 84 0.60 -20.99 -3.87
N GLY A 85 0.62 -20.15 -4.91
CA GLY A 85 1.85 -19.59 -5.46
C GLY A 85 2.73 -20.60 -6.20
N LEU A 86 2.19 -21.75 -6.63
CA LEU A 86 2.92 -22.85 -7.26
C LEU A 86 3.04 -22.68 -8.79
N ARG A 87 3.36 -21.46 -9.24
CA ARG A 87 3.23 -21.02 -10.64
C ARG A 87 4.03 -21.90 -11.60
N VAL A 88 5.31 -22.12 -11.29
CA VAL A 88 6.26 -22.91 -12.10
C VAL A 88 5.96 -24.43 -12.19
N ILE A 89 5.00 -24.96 -11.41
CA ILE A 89 4.62 -26.39 -11.44
C ILE A 89 3.12 -26.65 -11.64
N ALA A 90 2.29 -25.61 -11.66
CA ALA A 90 0.83 -25.74 -11.75
C ALA A 90 0.23 -25.16 -13.04
N ASP A 91 1.05 -24.46 -13.83
CA ASP A 91 0.81 -24.11 -15.22
C ASP A 91 1.58 -25.08 -16.13
N GLU A 92 1.02 -25.45 -17.28
CA GLU A 92 1.62 -26.46 -18.15
C GLU A 92 1.40 -26.19 -19.65
N VAL A 93 2.38 -26.56 -20.48
CA VAL A 93 2.18 -26.86 -21.90
C VAL A 93 1.99 -28.36 -22.10
N VAL A 94 0.95 -28.74 -22.82
CA VAL A 94 0.51 -30.13 -23.00
C VAL A 94 0.68 -30.58 -24.44
N ALA A 95 1.33 -31.73 -24.66
CA ALA A 95 1.25 -32.46 -25.93
C ALA A 95 -0.12 -33.14 -26.05
N CYS A 96 -0.97 -32.65 -26.95
CA CYS A 96 -2.35 -33.08 -27.11
C CYS A 96 -2.74 -33.32 -28.57
N ASN A 97 -4.02 -33.65 -28.80
CA ASN A 97 -4.67 -33.61 -30.10
C ASN A 97 -5.77 -32.56 -30.09
N LEU A 98 -6.04 -31.94 -31.24
CA LEU A 98 -7.14 -30.99 -31.38
C LEU A 98 -8.36 -31.67 -31.99
N VAL A 99 -9.47 -31.69 -31.26
CA VAL A 99 -10.78 -32.15 -31.74
C VAL A 99 -11.75 -31.00 -31.60
N ASP A 100 -12.27 -30.50 -32.72
CA ASP A 100 -13.14 -29.32 -32.79
C ASP A 100 -12.57 -28.09 -32.06
N GLY A 101 -11.24 -27.91 -32.12
CA GLY A 101 -10.52 -26.81 -31.48
C GLY A 101 -10.29 -26.97 -29.97
N ASN A 102 -10.75 -28.07 -29.37
CA ASN A 102 -10.48 -28.41 -27.97
C ASN A 102 -9.30 -29.36 -27.85
N MET A 103 -8.51 -29.17 -26.78
CA MET A 103 -7.41 -30.06 -26.46
C MET A 103 -7.94 -31.38 -25.91
N VAL A 104 -7.47 -32.48 -26.48
CA VAL A 104 -7.74 -33.84 -26.01
C VAL A 104 -6.40 -34.48 -25.67
N LYS A 105 -6.19 -34.76 -24.38
CA LYS A 105 -5.02 -35.48 -23.86
C LYS A 105 -4.99 -36.91 -24.44
N THR A 106 -3.83 -37.41 -24.86
CA THR A 106 -3.65 -38.79 -25.32
C THR A 106 -3.77 -39.77 -24.17
N THR A 107 -4.32 -40.96 -24.39
CA THR A 107 -4.47 -42.01 -23.37
C THR A 107 -3.74 -43.31 -23.72
N GLU A 108 -3.25 -43.42 -24.96
CA GLU A 108 -2.54 -44.57 -25.48
C GLU A 108 -1.31 -44.12 -26.28
N GLY A 109 -0.26 -44.94 -26.27
CA GLY A 109 1.00 -44.63 -26.95
C GLY A 109 1.81 -43.54 -26.27
N SER A 110 3.11 -43.52 -26.59
CA SER A 110 4.03 -42.47 -26.12
C SER A 110 3.72 -41.16 -26.84
N SER A 111 3.64 -40.07 -26.09
CA SER A 111 3.60 -38.71 -26.63
C SER A 111 4.84 -37.95 -26.19
N SER A 112 5.16 -36.86 -26.88
CA SER A 112 6.37 -36.09 -26.61
C SER A 112 6.19 -34.60 -26.86
N LEU A 113 6.98 -33.82 -26.12
CA LEU A 113 7.28 -32.42 -26.40
C LEU A 113 8.72 -32.32 -26.87
N ILE A 114 8.90 -31.72 -28.04
CA ILE A 114 10.19 -31.56 -28.72
C ILE A 114 10.56 -30.08 -28.66
N LEU A 115 11.62 -29.76 -27.93
CA LEU A 115 12.22 -28.44 -27.87
C LEU A 115 13.35 -28.36 -28.90
N THR A 116 13.18 -27.53 -29.93
CA THR A 116 14.25 -27.20 -30.87
C THR A 116 14.81 -25.84 -30.48
N ILE A 117 16.05 -25.81 -30.05
CA ILE A 117 16.69 -24.63 -29.46
C ILE A 117 17.76 -24.13 -30.42
N THR A 118 17.74 -22.85 -30.74
CA THR A 118 18.73 -22.16 -31.57
C THR A 118 19.27 -20.94 -30.83
N GLY A 119 20.47 -20.48 -31.21
CA GLY A 119 21.08 -19.29 -30.62
C GLY A 119 21.84 -19.53 -29.30
N LEU A 120 21.93 -20.78 -28.82
CA LEU A 120 22.82 -21.11 -27.69
C LEU A 120 24.29 -20.87 -28.08
N SER A 121 25.08 -20.39 -27.11
CA SER A 121 26.52 -20.31 -27.25
C SER A 121 27.13 -21.71 -27.39
N ALA A 122 28.30 -21.81 -28.03
CA ALA A 122 29.00 -23.07 -28.07
C ALA A 122 29.55 -23.42 -26.68
N GLY A 123 29.29 -24.62 -26.19
CA GLY A 123 29.74 -25.02 -24.86
C GLY A 123 28.84 -26.03 -24.17
N ALA A 124 29.19 -26.34 -22.92
CA ALA A 124 28.37 -27.16 -22.05
C ALA A 124 27.21 -26.33 -21.49
N HIS A 125 26.03 -26.92 -21.48
CA HIS A 125 24.80 -26.36 -20.95
C HIS A 125 24.08 -27.36 -20.07
N THR A 126 23.20 -26.85 -19.23
CA THR A 126 22.29 -27.66 -18.41
C THR A 126 20.85 -27.25 -18.65
N LEU A 127 19.92 -28.18 -18.45
CA LEU A 127 18.49 -27.90 -18.49
C LEU A 127 17.78 -28.68 -17.39
N LYS A 128 17.14 -27.95 -16.48
CA LYS A 128 16.12 -28.49 -15.59
C LYS A 128 14.75 -28.25 -16.22
N ALA A 129 13.90 -29.26 -16.19
CA ALA A 129 12.51 -29.15 -16.62
C ALA A 129 11.60 -29.85 -15.62
N TYR A 130 10.49 -29.19 -15.27
CA TYR A 130 9.43 -29.76 -14.44
C TYR A 130 8.37 -30.45 -15.30
N HIS A 131 7.90 -31.60 -14.83
CA HIS A 131 6.87 -32.41 -15.44
C HIS A 131 5.90 -32.86 -14.34
N ASN A 132 4.89 -32.03 -14.13
CA ASN A 132 3.79 -32.19 -13.20
C ASN A 132 2.48 -31.86 -13.93
N ASN A 133 1.50 -32.75 -13.82
CA ASN A 133 0.17 -32.51 -14.38
C ASN A 133 -0.64 -31.60 -13.45
N SER A 134 -1.19 -30.52 -14.01
CA SER A 134 -2.05 -29.57 -13.29
C SER A 134 -3.40 -30.16 -12.87
N ASP A 135 -3.86 -31.21 -13.56
CA ASP A 135 -5.02 -32.01 -13.13
C ASP A 135 -4.60 -32.90 -11.96
N LEU A 136 -5.41 -32.92 -10.89
CA LEU A 136 -5.10 -33.64 -9.65
C LEU A 136 -5.35 -35.16 -9.77
N ASP A 137 -4.60 -35.94 -8.99
CA ASP A 137 -4.77 -37.40 -8.79
C ASP A 137 -4.74 -38.25 -10.08
N GLN A 138 -3.91 -37.87 -11.06
CA GLN A 138 -3.78 -38.57 -12.33
C GLN A 138 -2.60 -39.55 -12.34
N SER A 139 -2.83 -40.74 -12.90
CA SER A 139 -1.77 -41.72 -13.14
C SER A 139 -1.04 -41.41 -14.44
N MET A 140 0.28 -41.22 -14.35
CA MET A 140 1.15 -40.84 -15.47
C MET A 140 2.29 -41.86 -15.69
N PRO A 141 2.72 -42.07 -16.94
CA PRO A 141 3.94 -42.81 -17.25
C PRO A 141 5.19 -41.99 -16.93
N ASP A 142 6.31 -42.68 -16.67
CA ASP A 142 7.61 -42.04 -16.51
C ASP A 142 8.05 -41.28 -17.78
N VAL A 143 9.04 -40.41 -17.62
CA VAL A 143 9.62 -39.57 -18.68
C VAL A 143 11.00 -40.07 -19.06
N GLU A 144 11.25 -40.11 -20.37
CA GLU A 144 12.56 -40.23 -20.98
C GLU A 144 12.95 -38.90 -21.64
N VAL A 145 14.21 -38.50 -21.50
CA VAL A 145 14.76 -37.28 -22.11
C VAL A 145 15.84 -37.67 -23.10
N ARG A 146 15.73 -37.14 -24.32
CA ARG A 146 16.73 -37.31 -25.38
C ARG A 146 17.31 -35.98 -25.80
N VAL A 147 18.62 -35.95 -26.07
CA VAL A 147 19.30 -34.82 -26.69
C VAL A 147 19.84 -35.27 -28.03
N ASN A 148 19.45 -34.58 -29.10
CA ASN A 148 19.78 -34.92 -30.48
C ASN A 148 19.51 -36.40 -30.81
N GLY A 149 18.39 -36.92 -30.29
CA GLY A 149 17.94 -38.30 -30.46
C GLY A 149 18.62 -39.35 -29.55
N GLN A 150 19.62 -38.98 -28.75
CA GLN A 150 20.27 -39.88 -27.80
C GLN A 150 19.61 -39.78 -26.42
N VAL A 151 19.28 -40.91 -25.79
CA VAL A 151 18.74 -40.94 -24.43
C VAL A 151 19.80 -40.47 -23.44
N VAL A 152 19.49 -39.43 -22.67
CA VAL A 152 20.36 -38.86 -21.64
C VAL A 152 19.78 -39.01 -20.23
N ALA A 153 18.47 -39.22 -20.11
CA ALA A 153 17.80 -39.57 -18.87
C ALA A 153 16.59 -40.48 -19.16
N SER A 154 16.30 -41.42 -18.27
CA SER A 154 15.18 -42.36 -18.38
C SER A 154 14.58 -42.64 -17.01
N GLY A 155 13.30 -43.03 -16.96
CA GLY A 155 12.62 -43.39 -15.70
C GLY A 155 12.48 -42.19 -14.76
N LYS A 156 12.31 -40.98 -15.31
CA LYS A 156 12.08 -39.78 -14.50
C LYS A 156 10.62 -39.74 -14.06
N PRO A 157 10.33 -39.59 -12.76
CA PRO A 157 8.95 -39.52 -12.28
C PRO A 157 8.18 -38.39 -12.95
N PHE A 158 6.94 -38.66 -13.32
CA PHE A 158 5.97 -37.67 -13.79
C PHE A 158 4.85 -37.59 -12.76
N THR A 159 4.72 -36.45 -12.09
CA THR A 159 3.76 -36.27 -11.00
C THR A 159 2.46 -35.63 -11.46
N SER A 160 1.48 -35.60 -10.57
CA SER A 160 0.19 -34.94 -10.75
C SER A 160 -0.20 -34.27 -9.45
N GLY A 161 -0.52 -32.97 -9.50
CA GLY A 161 -0.93 -32.21 -8.32
C GLY A 161 0.15 -32.06 -7.23
N ALA A 162 1.43 -32.06 -7.58
CA ALA A 162 2.50 -31.81 -6.60
C ALA A 162 2.29 -30.47 -5.86
N GLU A 163 2.53 -30.44 -4.55
CA GLU A 163 2.30 -29.26 -3.72
C GLU A 163 3.58 -28.47 -3.41
N SER A 164 4.72 -28.91 -3.96
CA SER A 164 5.99 -28.19 -3.92
C SER A 164 6.88 -28.57 -5.12
N THR A 165 7.87 -27.73 -5.42
CA THR A 165 8.85 -27.99 -6.49
C THR A 165 9.75 -29.20 -6.22
N ILE A 166 9.89 -29.60 -4.95
CA ILE A 166 10.63 -30.79 -4.52
C ILE A 166 9.82 -32.06 -4.78
N GLU A 167 8.51 -32.01 -4.56
CA GLU A 167 7.60 -33.14 -4.84
C GLU A 167 7.33 -33.30 -6.34
N ALA A 168 7.44 -32.21 -7.11
CA ALA A 168 7.20 -32.22 -8.54
C ALA A 168 8.21 -33.11 -9.30
N GLY A 169 7.68 -33.89 -10.25
CA GLY A 169 8.48 -34.60 -11.24
C GLY A 169 9.39 -33.61 -11.96
N SER A 170 10.67 -33.93 -12.05
CA SER A 170 11.64 -33.10 -12.75
C SER A 170 12.79 -33.91 -13.32
N SER A 171 13.48 -33.32 -14.28
CA SER A 171 14.68 -33.89 -14.89
C SER A 171 15.73 -32.81 -15.04
N TYR A 172 16.96 -33.18 -14.73
CA TYR A 172 18.15 -32.37 -14.96
C TYR A 172 19.05 -33.09 -15.97
N ILE A 173 19.40 -32.42 -17.05
CA ILE A 173 20.27 -32.96 -18.09
C ILE A 173 21.44 -32.00 -18.37
N THR A 174 22.53 -32.56 -18.85
CA THR A 174 23.66 -31.80 -19.40
C THR A 174 23.78 -32.10 -20.89
N PHE A 175 24.17 -31.10 -21.67
CA PHE A 175 24.39 -31.26 -23.10
C PHE A 175 25.44 -30.28 -23.60
N THR A 176 25.90 -30.47 -24.83
CA THR A 176 26.85 -29.57 -25.49
C THR A 176 26.20 -28.96 -26.72
N ALA A 177 26.11 -27.63 -26.74
CA ALA A 177 25.71 -26.88 -27.92
C ALA A 177 26.92 -26.60 -28.81
N LYS A 178 26.69 -26.61 -30.12
CA LYS A 178 27.68 -26.21 -31.12
C LYS A 178 27.21 -24.91 -31.77
N GLU A 179 28.16 -24.06 -32.10
CA GLU A 179 27.87 -22.75 -32.69
C GLU A 179 27.01 -22.89 -33.96
N GLY A 180 25.87 -22.20 -33.98
CA GLY A 180 24.95 -22.17 -35.12
C GLY A 180 24.18 -23.47 -35.40
N GLU A 181 24.40 -24.55 -34.65
CA GLU A 181 23.62 -25.79 -34.78
C GLU A 181 22.47 -25.82 -33.75
N PRO A 182 21.24 -26.21 -34.15
CA PRO A 182 20.16 -26.38 -33.19
C PRO A 182 20.43 -27.56 -32.26
N VAL A 183 20.02 -27.42 -30.99
CA VAL A 183 19.92 -28.54 -30.05
C VAL A 183 18.47 -29.00 -30.00
N VAL A 184 18.22 -30.29 -30.24
CA VAL A 184 16.88 -30.88 -30.16
C VAL A 184 16.77 -31.70 -28.89
N ILE A 185 15.92 -31.26 -27.96
CA ILE A 185 15.64 -31.96 -26.71
C ILE A 185 14.23 -32.53 -26.78
N THR A 186 14.08 -33.83 -26.59
CA THR A 186 12.77 -34.50 -26.61
C THR A 186 12.46 -35.06 -25.24
N TYR A 187 11.35 -34.61 -24.68
CA TYR A 187 10.72 -35.21 -23.50
C TYR A 187 9.62 -36.14 -23.99
N ALA A 188 9.70 -37.43 -23.66
CA ALA A 188 8.75 -38.43 -24.11
C ALA A 188 8.24 -39.26 -22.95
N THR A 189 6.93 -39.51 -22.92
CA THR A 189 6.34 -40.45 -21.97
C THR A 189 6.72 -41.89 -22.33
N THR A 190 6.94 -42.73 -21.32
CA THR A 190 7.26 -44.17 -21.50
C THR A 190 6.18 -45.06 -20.92
N PRO A 191 4.98 -45.15 -21.56
CA PRO A 191 3.90 -45.98 -21.05
C PRO A 191 4.25 -47.47 -21.11
N GLU A 192 4.15 -48.13 -19.96
CA GLU A 192 4.37 -49.56 -19.81
C GLU A 192 3.27 -50.39 -20.49
N SER A 193 3.67 -51.43 -21.21
CA SER A 193 2.74 -52.36 -21.85
C SER A 193 1.84 -53.05 -20.82
N GLY A 194 0.52 -52.93 -20.98
CA GLY A 194 -0.47 -53.57 -20.11
C GLY A 194 -0.86 -52.77 -18.86
N LYS A 195 -0.31 -51.56 -18.68
CA LYS A 195 -0.71 -50.62 -17.61
C LYS A 195 -1.60 -49.53 -18.17
N THR A 196 -2.68 -49.21 -17.47
CA THR A 196 -3.59 -48.12 -17.83
C THR A 196 -3.16 -46.84 -17.12
N TYR A 197 -3.07 -45.76 -17.89
CA TYR A 197 -2.77 -44.42 -17.40
C TYR A 197 -3.98 -43.52 -17.59
N SER A 198 -4.12 -42.50 -16.76
CA SER A 198 -5.16 -41.48 -16.96
C SER A 198 -4.91 -40.70 -18.24
N THR A 199 -3.64 -40.42 -18.53
CA THR A 199 -3.17 -39.81 -19.76
C THR A 199 -1.73 -40.22 -20.03
N THR A 200 -1.36 -40.30 -21.31
CA THR A 200 0.00 -40.49 -21.80
C THR A 200 0.59 -39.21 -22.40
N SER A 201 -0.10 -38.08 -22.25
CA SER A 201 0.33 -36.76 -22.73
C SER A 201 1.58 -36.28 -21.99
N MET A 202 2.59 -35.82 -22.70
CA MET A 202 3.76 -35.16 -22.12
C MET A 202 3.42 -33.71 -21.74
N MET A 203 3.87 -33.26 -20.57
CA MET A 203 3.62 -31.89 -20.08
C MET A 203 4.90 -31.22 -19.55
N LEU A 204 5.11 -29.99 -20.01
CA LEU A 204 6.05 -28.92 -19.63
C LEU A 204 5.53 -27.95 -18.58
N ASN A 205 6.08 -27.75 -17.36
CA ASN A 205 5.64 -26.63 -16.50
C ASN A 205 6.60 -25.43 -16.51
N GLY A 206 7.86 -25.68 -16.13
CA GLY A 206 8.92 -24.68 -16.16
C GLY A 206 10.21 -25.24 -16.74
N LEU A 207 11.01 -24.37 -17.38
CA LEU A 207 12.35 -24.67 -17.88
C LEU A 207 13.36 -23.74 -17.24
N GLU A 208 14.48 -24.28 -16.78
CA GLU A 208 15.61 -23.52 -16.22
C GLU A 208 16.90 -23.95 -16.93
N PHE A 209 17.48 -23.04 -17.72
CA PHE A 209 18.75 -23.28 -18.41
C PHE A 209 19.94 -22.88 -17.54
N ASP A 210 21.02 -23.66 -17.61
CA ASP A 210 22.32 -23.33 -17.00
C ASP A 210 22.27 -23.10 -15.47
N VAL A 211 21.33 -23.77 -14.80
CA VAL A 211 21.21 -23.85 -13.33
C VAL A 211 21.98 -25.05 -12.78
N ALA A 212 22.32 -25.03 -11.49
CA ALA A 212 23.01 -26.15 -10.84
C ALA A 212 22.09 -27.37 -10.62
N ALA A 213 22.70 -28.55 -10.54
CA ALA A 213 21.97 -29.82 -10.37
C ALA A 213 21.29 -29.95 -9.00
N MET A 214 21.81 -29.24 -7.99
CA MET A 214 21.30 -29.18 -6.63
C MET A 214 21.23 -27.73 -6.19
N THR A 215 20.04 -27.25 -5.85
CA THR A 215 19.79 -25.87 -5.44
C THR A 215 18.83 -25.82 -4.27
N ALA A 216 19.13 -25.00 -3.28
CA ALA A 216 18.20 -24.69 -2.20
C ALA A 216 16.92 -24.03 -2.75
N THR A 217 15.80 -24.22 -2.06
CA THR A 217 14.49 -23.63 -2.39
C THR A 217 13.86 -22.96 -1.18
N ASP A 218 12.68 -22.37 -1.37
CA ASP A 218 11.84 -21.77 -0.31
C ASP A 218 12.61 -20.80 0.60
N PRO A 219 13.29 -19.79 0.02
CA PRO A 219 14.06 -18.83 0.81
C PRO A 219 13.15 -18.04 1.74
N THR A 220 13.64 -17.79 2.95
CA THR A 220 13.18 -16.73 3.85
C THR A 220 14.40 -15.88 4.18
N PRO A 221 14.39 -14.54 4.01
CA PRO A 221 13.33 -13.77 3.35
C PRO A 221 13.05 -14.29 1.95
N SER A 222 11.79 -14.22 1.51
CA SER A 222 11.46 -14.66 0.16
C SER A 222 12.15 -13.76 -0.86
N ASN A 223 12.33 -14.27 -2.07
CA ASN A 223 12.92 -13.47 -3.14
C ASN A 223 12.06 -12.22 -3.41
N GLN A 224 12.70 -11.06 -3.42
CA GLN A 224 12.10 -9.73 -3.53
C GLN A 224 11.23 -9.32 -2.32
N ASP A 225 11.45 -9.93 -1.15
CA ASP A 225 10.90 -9.42 0.12
C ASP A 225 11.62 -8.14 0.54
N TYR A 226 11.01 -6.99 0.29
CA TYR A 226 11.59 -5.70 0.65
C TYR A 226 11.12 -5.17 2.01
N HIS A 227 10.59 -6.07 2.86
CA HIS A 227 10.06 -5.77 4.18
C HIS A 227 10.59 -6.78 5.22
N ALA A 228 11.80 -7.28 5.01
CA ALA A 228 12.33 -8.44 5.71
C ALA A 228 12.86 -8.11 7.11
N GLY A 229 12.75 -9.07 8.03
CA GLY A 229 13.42 -9.01 9.34
C GLY A 229 12.83 -7.97 10.30
N GLN A 230 13.69 -7.37 11.11
CA GLN A 230 13.35 -6.42 12.18
C GLN A 230 13.97 -5.05 11.89
N GLU A 231 13.38 -4.01 12.49
CA GLU A 231 13.78 -2.61 12.31
C GLU A 231 15.22 -2.31 12.75
N ASP A 232 15.81 -3.17 13.60
CA ASP A 232 17.22 -3.06 14.03
C ASP A 232 18.23 -3.64 13.01
N GLY A 233 17.75 -4.00 11.82
CA GLY A 233 18.57 -4.61 10.77
C GLY A 233 18.86 -6.10 10.98
N THR A 234 18.16 -6.76 11.90
CA THR A 234 18.25 -8.20 12.11
C THR A 234 17.38 -8.96 11.12
N VAL A 235 17.99 -9.83 10.31
CA VAL A 235 17.30 -10.68 9.34
C VAL A 235 17.61 -12.14 9.61
N GLN A 236 16.56 -12.95 9.71
CA GLN A 236 16.66 -14.41 9.78
C GLN A 236 16.53 -15.00 8.38
N PHE A 237 17.59 -15.70 7.97
CA PHE A 237 17.63 -16.50 6.77
C PHE A 237 17.23 -17.94 7.07
N SER A 238 16.41 -18.54 6.22
CA SER A 238 16.18 -19.98 6.16
C SER A 238 15.89 -20.43 4.74
N TRP A 239 16.14 -21.71 4.45
CA TRP A 239 15.89 -22.31 3.15
C TRP A 239 15.54 -23.79 3.31
N THR A 240 14.94 -24.36 2.27
CA THR A 240 14.83 -25.81 2.13
C THR A 240 16.08 -26.32 1.41
N ALA A 241 16.76 -27.29 2.02
CA ALA A 241 17.94 -27.95 1.44
C ALA A 241 17.59 -28.73 0.17
N ALA A 242 18.50 -28.71 -0.81
CA ALA A 242 18.40 -29.60 -1.96
C ALA A 242 18.46 -31.07 -1.55
N VAL A 243 17.73 -31.94 -2.27
CA VAL A 243 17.79 -33.39 -2.06
C VAL A 243 19.23 -33.89 -2.29
N GLY A 244 19.80 -34.53 -1.27
CA GLY A 244 21.17 -35.07 -1.30
C GLY A 244 22.25 -34.12 -0.78
N ALA A 245 21.90 -32.88 -0.43
CA ALA A 245 22.84 -31.97 0.23
C ALA A 245 23.09 -32.38 1.68
N VAL A 246 24.35 -32.26 2.12
CA VAL A 246 24.78 -32.54 3.51
C VAL A 246 25.30 -31.30 4.22
N ALA A 247 25.59 -30.22 3.48
CA ALA A 247 25.98 -28.93 4.03
C ALA A 247 25.62 -27.78 3.08
N HIS A 248 25.63 -26.56 3.60
CA HIS A 248 25.20 -25.35 2.92
C HIS A 248 26.23 -24.24 3.11
N LYS A 249 26.37 -23.38 2.10
CA LYS A 249 27.18 -22.17 2.18
C LYS A 249 26.38 -20.94 1.76
N LEU A 250 26.33 -19.93 2.62
CA LEU A 250 25.59 -18.69 2.37
C LEU A 250 26.54 -17.59 1.91
N VAL A 251 26.17 -16.91 0.83
CA VAL A 251 26.76 -15.65 0.37
C VAL A 251 25.75 -14.53 0.57
N LEU A 252 26.20 -13.36 1.02
CA LEU A 252 25.39 -12.15 1.17
C LEU A 252 26.19 -10.95 0.65
N GLY A 253 25.53 -10.05 -0.08
CA GLY A 253 26.14 -8.82 -0.58
C GLY A 253 25.10 -7.83 -1.11
N THR A 254 25.55 -6.71 -1.65
CA THR A 254 24.71 -5.61 -2.16
C THR A 254 24.78 -5.45 -3.68
N ASP A 255 25.39 -6.42 -4.36
CA ASP A 255 25.43 -6.48 -5.82
C ASP A 255 25.09 -7.92 -6.27
N SER A 256 24.12 -8.05 -7.16
CA SER A 256 23.60 -9.34 -7.59
C SER A 256 24.63 -10.16 -8.37
N ALA A 257 25.46 -9.51 -9.18
CA ALA A 257 26.46 -10.17 -10.01
C ALA A 257 27.68 -10.61 -9.18
N GLU A 258 28.10 -9.79 -8.22
CA GLU A 258 29.12 -10.16 -7.24
C GLU A 258 28.64 -11.33 -6.39
N VAL A 259 27.43 -11.26 -5.83
CA VAL A 259 26.85 -12.36 -5.07
C VAL A 259 26.80 -13.61 -5.93
N ALA A 260 26.34 -13.52 -7.19
CA ALA A 260 26.23 -14.64 -8.14
C ALA A 260 27.56 -15.35 -8.46
N GLN A 261 28.72 -14.73 -8.23
CA GLN A 261 30.03 -15.31 -8.54
C GLN A 261 30.94 -15.50 -7.32
N SER A 262 30.58 -14.90 -6.18
CA SER A 262 31.40 -14.90 -4.97
C SER A 262 31.56 -16.30 -4.36
N ASP A 263 32.77 -16.56 -3.89
CA ASP A 263 33.14 -17.68 -3.00
C ASP A 263 33.44 -17.18 -1.56
N ALA A 264 33.08 -15.93 -1.25
CA ALA A 264 33.19 -15.37 0.09
C ALA A 264 31.93 -15.73 0.89
N TYR A 265 32.01 -16.86 1.60
CA TYR A 265 30.91 -17.38 2.38
C TYR A 265 30.79 -16.68 3.74
N LEU A 266 29.60 -16.16 4.02
CA LEU A 266 29.22 -15.60 5.32
C LEU A 266 28.91 -16.72 6.34
N TYR A 267 28.44 -17.86 5.86
CA TYR A 267 28.15 -19.05 6.66
C TYR A 267 28.48 -20.33 5.89
N GLU A 268 28.99 -21.34 6.60
CA GLU A 268 29.20 -22.70 6.11
C GLU A 268 28.81 -23.69 7.21
N GLY A 269 27.87 -24.60 6.94
CA GLY A 269 27.44 -25.59 7.94
C GLY A 269 26.24 -26.44 7.52
N GLU A 270 25.81 -27.33 8.41
CA GLU A 270 24.72 -28.29 8.16
C GLU A 270 23.31 -27.71 8.42
N ASN A 271 23.20 -26.59 9.14
CA ASN A 271 21.90 -25.96 9.40
C ASN A 271 21.39 -25.22 8.17
N THR A 272 20.07 -25.26 7.97
CA THR A 272 19.34 -24.55 6.91
C THR A 272 18.81 -23.19 7.35
N SER A 273 19.48 -22.55 8.31
CA SER A 273 19.14 -21.22 8.79
C SER A 273 20.36 -20.46 9.30
N PHE A 274 20.31 -19.13 9.22
CA PHE A 274 21.36 -18.23 9.65
C PHE A 274 20.75 -16.87 10.05
N THR A 275 21.31 -16.17 11.02
CA THR A 275 20.85 -14.82 11.41
C THR A 275 21.96 -13.81 11.19
N GLN A 276 21.64 -12.75 10.48
CA GLN A 276 22.53 -11.60 10.29
C GLN A 276 21.95 -10.39 11.01
N THR A 277 22.81 -9.57 11.61
CA THR A 277 22.43 -8.30 12.25
C THR A 277 23.15 -7.13 11.59
N GLY A 278 22.69 -5.90 11.84
CA GLY A 278 23.33 -4.68 11.37
C GLY A 278 23.22 -4.46 9.85
N LEU A 279 22.19 -5.01 9.21
CA LEU A 279 21.87 -4.71 7.82
C LEU A 279 21.12 -3.38 7.74
N SER A 280 21.52 -2.53 6.80
CA SER A 280 20.87 -1.23 6.60
C SER A 280 19.59 -1.39 5.80
N SER A 281 18.50 -0.80 6.29
CA SER A 281 17.26 -0.69 5.52
C SER A 281 17.39 0.23 4.30
N MET A 282 18.49 0.97 4.13
CA MET A 282 18.75 1.80 2.95
C MET A 282 19.29 0.98 1.76
N GLN A 283 19.62 -0.29 1.98
CA GLN A 283 20.26 -1.14 0.97
C GLN A 283 19.37 -2.31 0.58
N ARG A 284 19.36 -2.60 -0.73
CA ARG A 284 18.93 -3.90 -1.23
C ARG A 284 20.09 -4.88 -1.09
N TYR A 285 19.80 -6.07 -0.60
CA TYR A 285 20.75 -7.16 -0.48
C TYR A 285 20.39 -8.30 -1.41
N TRP A 286 21.40 -9.04 -1.81
CA TRP A 286 21.30 -10.30 -2.52
C TRP A 286 22.00 -11.37 -1.70
N TRP A 287 21.39 -12.55 -1.65
CA TRP A 287 21.94 -13.69 -0.95
C TRP A 287 21.72 -14.96 -1.75
N ARG A 288 22.57 -15.95 -1.53
CA ARG A 288 22.53 -17.22 -2.24
C ARG A 288 22.96 -18.34 -1.31
N ILE A 289 22.40 -19.52 -1.52
CA ILE A 289 22.87 -20.76 -0.90
C ILE A 289 23.54 -21.63 -1.96
N ASP A 290 24.78 -22.04 -1.67
CA ASP A 290 25.47 -23.11 -2.38
C ASP A 290 25.30 -24.42 -1.60
N GLU A 291 24.92 -25.48 -2.30
CA GLU A 291 24.68 -26.80 -1.73
C GLU A 291 25.93 -27.67 -1.84
N VAL A 292 26.19 -28.49 -0.82
CA VAL A 292 27.35 -29.39 -0.78
C VAL A 292 26.87 -30.83 -0.65
N ASP A 293 27.28 -31.71 -1.56
CA ASP A 293 26.97 -33.15 -1.47
C ASP A 293 27.92 -33.91 -0.54
N ALA A 294 27.65 -35.20 -0.33
CA ALA A 294 28.44 -36.07 0.55
C ALA A 294 29.90 -36.25 0.08
N GLU A 295 30.16 -36.05 -1.22
CA GLU A 295 31.48 -36.09 -1.83
C GLU A 295 32.24 -34.76 -1.71
N GLY A 296 31.58 -33.69 -1.24
CA GLY A 296 32.15 -32.36 -1.07
C GLY A 296 32.10 -31.50 -2.34
N ASN A 297 31.35 -31.89 -3.37
CA ASN A 297 31.12 -31.04 -4.53
C ASN A 297 30.18 -29.90 -4.17
N ILE A 298 30.47 -28.71 -4.69
CA ILE A 298 29.68 -27.49 -4.43
C ILE A 298 28.81 -27.19 -5.65
N TYR A 299 27.51 -27.03 -5.42
CA TYR A 299 26.51 -26.68 -6.40
C TYR A 299 26.04 -25.25 -6.13
N ARG A 300 26.41 -24.34 -7.02
CA ARG A 300 26.14 -22.91 -6.84
C ARG A 300 24.67 -22.59 -7.07
N GLY A 301 24.01 -21.93 -6.11
CA GLY A 301 22.60 -21.57 -6.21
C GLY A 301 22.31 -20.38 -7.14
N THR A 302 21.10 -19.86 -7.03
CA THR A 302 20.68 -18.60 -7.68
C THR A 302 20.49 -17.52 -6.60
N PRO A 303 20.97 -16.28 -6.80
CA PRO A 303 20.74 -15.21 -5.84
C PRO A 303 19.26 -14.85 -5.70
N TRP A 304 18.82 -14.64 -4.46
CA TRP A 304 17.56 -14.01 -4.08
C TRP A 304 17.82 -12.62 -3.52
N SER A 305 16.88 -11.69 -3.68
CA SER A 305 17.02 -10.33 -3.12
C SER A 305 16.07 -10.06 -1.97
N PHE A 306 16.46 -9.18 -1.04
CA PHE A 306 15.59 -8.67 0.01
C PHE A 306 16.01 -7.25 0.42
N ARG A 307 15.20 -6.57 1.24
CA ARG A 307 15.53 -5.31 1.93
C ARG A 307 15.02 -5.39 3.37
N PRO A 308 15.83 -5.03 4.39
CA PRO A 308 15.35 -4.98 5.76
C PRO A 308 14.16 -4.01 5.90
N CYS A 309 13.19 -4.36 6.75
CA CYS A 309 12.06 -3.49 7.04
C CYS A 309 12.52 -2.20 7.74
N HIS A 310 11.78 -1.12 7.49
CA HIS A 310 11.95 0.16 8.16
C HIS A 310 10.61 0.88 8.14
N LEU A 311 10.30 1.62 9.21
CA LEU A 311 9.05 2.36 9.27
C LEU A 311 8.94 3.34 8.09
N ALA A 312 7.73 3.49 7.57
CA ALA A 312 7.43 4.37 6.45
C ALA A 312 7.76 5.83 6.79
N PHE A 313 7.55 6.22 8.04
CA PHE A 313 7.91 7.48 8.66
C PHE A 313 7.82 7.32 10.19
N PRO A 314 8.40 8.21 11.00
CA PRO A 314 8.21 8.20 12.45
C PRO A 314 6.72 8.27 12.83
N GLY A 315 6.24 7.27 13.57
CA GLY A 315 4.82 7.15 13.95
C GLY A 315 3.94 6.35 12.98
N ALA A 316 4.50 5.79 11.91
CA ALA A 316 3.79 4.80 11.09
C ALA A 316 3.48 3.54 11.93
N GLU A 317 2.20 3.19 12.03
CA GLU A 317 1.74 2.06 12.85
C GLU A 317 0.87 1.10 12.02
N GLY A 318 0.59 -0.09 12.57
CA GLY A 318 -0.26 -1.09 11.93
C GLY A 318 0.44 -1.93 10.86
N TYR A 319 -0.34 -2.62 10.02
CA TYR A 319 0.20 -3.57 9.04
C TYR A 319 0.76 -2.92 7.76
N GLY A 320 0.44 -1.65 7.50
CA GLY A 320 1.05 -0.85 6.42
C GLY A 320 2.32 -0.10 6.81
N ARG A 321 2.77 -0.20 8.08
CA ARG A 321 3.83 0.65 8.64
C ARG A 321 5.21 0.55 7.96
N TYR A 322 5.45 -0.49 7.17
CA TYR A 322 6.70 -0.69 6.43
C TYR A 322 6.61 -0.35 4.94
N ALA A 323 5.56 0.38 4.52
CA ALA A 323 5.49 0.90 3.16
C ALA A 323 6.82 1.61 2.79
N LEU A 324 7.39 1.26 1.65
CA LEU A 324 8.67 1.83 1.22
C LEU A 324 8.53 3.27 0.73
N GLY A 325 7.38 3.58 0.10
CA GLY A 325 7.18 4.83 -0.61
C GLY A 325 8.28 5.08 -1.64
N GLY A 326 8.64 6.35 -1.80
CA GLY A 326 9.70 6.82 -2.71
C GLY A 326 11.12 6.78 -2.14
N ARG A 327 11.37 6.15 -0.98
CA ARG A 327 12.67 6.20 -0.28
C ARG A 327 13.83 5.70 -1.15
N GLY A 328 14.88 6.51 -1.27
CA GLY A 328 16.04 6.22 -2.12
C GLY A 328 15.78 6.49 -3.62
N GLY A 329 14.60 6.98 -3.96
CA GLY A 329 14.15 7.28 -5.31
C GLY A 329 14.44 8.71 -5.76
N SER A 330 13.77 9.12 -6.84
CA SER A 330 13.82 10.51 -7.33
C SER A 330 12.78 11.40 -6.64
N VAL A 331 12.87 12.72 -6.82
CA VAL A 331 11.83 13.65 -6.40
C VAL A 331 11.06 14.15 -7.62
N TYR A 332 9.74 14.21 -7.48
CA TYR A 332 8.83 14.70 -8.51
C TYR A 332 8.02 15.89 -7.99
N HIS A 333 8.16 17.03 -8.66
CA HIS A 333 7.47 18.26 -8.30
C HIS A 333 6.14 18.39 -9.05
N VAL A 334 5.05 18.53 -8.31
CA VAL A 334 3.77 19.00 -8.84
C VAL A 334 3.79 20.52 -8.86
N THR A 335 3.75 21.09 -10.07
CA THR A 335 3.93 22.53 -10.32
C THR A 335 2.69 23.20 -10.92
N ASN A 336 1.65 22.42 -11.24
CA ASN A 336 0.40 22.95 -11.76
C ASN A 336 -0.80 22.09 -11.34
N LEU A 337 -2.00 22.64 -11.51
CA LEU A 337 -3.26 22.00 -11.13
C LEU A 337 -3.97 21.27 -12.29
N ASN A 338 -3.27 21.04 -13.41
CA ASN A 338 -3.84 20.33 -14.55
C ASN A 338 -3.95 18.82 -14.26
N ASN A 339 -4.83 18.14 -14.98
CA ASN A 339 -5.12 16.71 -14.85
C ASN A 339 -4.70 15.93 -16.12
N ASP A 340 -3.53 16.23 -16.68
CA ASP A 340 -3.02 15.59 -17.90
C ASP A 340 -1.80 14.68 -17.63
N HIS A 341 -1.42 13.88 -18.62
CA HIS A 341 -0.23 13.01 -18.55
C HIS A 341 1.06 13.77 -18.94
N ASN A 342 1.22 15.02 -18.49
CA ASN A 342 2.42 15.82 -18.74
C ASN A 342 3.20 16.06 -17.43
N PRO A 343 4.55 16.14 -17.47
CA PRO A 343 5.35 16.50 -16.32
C PRO A 343 4.88 17.81 -15.64
N GLY A 344 4.91 17.82 -14.31
CA GLY A 344 4.40 18.89 -13.46
C GLY A 344 2.96 18.70 -12.99
N SER A 345 2.17 17.83 -13.64
CA SER A 345 0.82 17.47 -13.15
C SER A 345 0.91 16.38 -12.07
N LEU A 346 -0.08 16.31 -11.17
CA LEU A 346 -0.15 15.21 -10.20
C LEU A 346 -0.39 13.87 -10.91
N LEU A 347 -1.26 13.82 -11.92
CA LEU A 347 -1.59 12.57 -12.62
C LEU A 347 -0.33 11.90 -13.19
N TYR A 348 0.56 12.65 -13.82
CA TYR A 348 1.80 12.12 -14.38
C TYR A 348 2.69 11.48 -13.31
N GLY A 349 2.84 12.12 -12.14
CA GLY A 349 3.57 11.54 -11.01
C GLY A 349 2.94 10.24 -10.52
N LEU A 350 1.61 10.18 -10.46
CA LEU A 350 0.90 9.00 -9.98
C LEU A 350 0.97 7.80 -10.95
N THR A 351 1.01 8.03 -12.27
CA THR A 351 0.77 6.96 -13.27
C THR A 351 1.85 6.73 -14.31
N ASP A 352 2.71 7.70 -14.59
CA ASP A 352 3.60 7.64 -15.77
C ASP A 352 5.07 7.41 -15.43
N ILE A 353 5.46 7.58 -14.15
CA ILE A 353 6.82 7.30 -13.66
C ILE A 353 6.91 5.85 -13.15
N SER A 354 7.87 5.08 -13.68
CA SER A 354 8.08 3.66 -13.30
C SER A 354 8.99 3.47 -12.10
N GLU A 355 9.92 4.40 -11.87
CA GLU A 355 10.89 4.32 -10.79
C GLU A 355 10.33 4.86 -9.48
N PRO A 356 10.81 4.39 -8.31
CA PRO A 356 10.43 4.94 -7.02
C PRO A 356 10.67 6.45 -6.95
N HIS A 357 9.70 7.18 -6.40
CA HIS A 357 9.83 8.63 -6.26
C HIS A 357 8.94 9.22 -5.17
N THR A 358 9.36 10.37 -4.66
CA THR A 358 8.61 11.18 -3.70
C THR A 358 8.00 12.38 -4.42
N ILE A 359 6.68 12.51 -4.32
CA ILE A 359 5.90 13.62 -4.87
C ILE A 359 5.82 14.74 -3.84
N VAL A 360 6.34 15.92 -4.22
CA VAL A 360 6.25 17.18 -3.47
C VAL A 360 5.44 18.22 -4.25
N PHE A 361 4.89 19.21 -3.56
CA PHE A 361 3.97 20.19 -4.14
C PHE A 361 4.51 21.62 -4.08
N ASP A 362 4.77 22.18 -5.25
CA ASP A 362 5.12 23.59 -5.42
C ASP A 362 3.89 24.48 -5.60
N VAL A 363 2.71 23.88 -5.73
CA VAL A 363 1.43 24.54 -5.93
C VAL A 363 0.39 24.08 -4.89
N SER A 364 -0.54 24.96 -4.53
CA SER A 364 -1.75 24.61 -3.77
C SER A 364 -3.01 24.80 -4.60
N GLY A 365 -4.12 24.18 -4.24
CA GLY A 365 -5.37 24.36 -4.98
C GLY A 365 -6.26 23.13 -5.06
N ILE A 366 -7.33 23.25 -5.85
CA ILE A 366 -8.14 22.11 -6.26
C ILE A 366 -7.60 21.57 -7.58
N ILE A 367 -7.30 20.28 -7.61
CA ILE A 367 -7.01 19.53 -8.84
C ILE A 367 -8.27 18.76 -9.21
N VAL A 368 -8.86 19.09 -10.37
CA VAL A 368 -10.04 18.40 -10.88
C VAL A 368 -9.57 17.23 -11.74
N MET A 369 -9.66 16.01 -11.21
CA MET A 369 -9.14 14.83 -11.90
C MET A 369 -10.09 14.37 -13.02
N ASP A 370 -11.41 14.38 -12.80
CA ASP A 370 -12.45 14.03 -13.81
C ASP A 370 -12.21 12.68 -14.53
N PHE A 371 -11.70 11.70 -13.79
CA PHE A 371 -11.56 10.31 -14.22
C PHE A 371 -12.46 9.42 -13.36
N SER A 372 -12.95 8.30 -13.93
CA SER A 372 -13.72 7.33 -13.14
C SER A 372 -12.93 6.76 -11.96
N ALA A 373 -11.65 6.46 -12.18
CA ALA A 373 -10.68 6.13 -11.15
C ALA A 373 -9.24 6.34 -11.66
N VAL A 374 -8.32 6.63 -10.74
CA VAL A 374 -6.87 6.69 -10.97
C VAL A 374 -6.21 5.66 -10.06
N PHE A 375 -5.38 4.79 -10.63
CA PHE A 375 -4.61 3.80 -9.88
C PHE A 375 -3.14 4.19 -9.91
N THR A 376 -2.55 4.40 -8.74
CA THR A 376 -1.15 4.82 -8.64
C THR A 376 -0.20 3.66 -8.93
N ASN A 377 0.96 3.94 -9.53
CA ASN A 377 2.09 3.00 -9.55
C ASN A 377 2.60 2.73 -8.11
N PRO A 378 3.34 1.62 -7.89
CA PRO A 378 3.92 1.32 -6.58
C PRO A 378 5.15 2.18 -6.26
N TYR A 379 5.61 2.16 -5.01
CA TYR A 379 6.82 2.83 -4.52
C TYR A 379 6.78 4.36 -4.63
N ILE A 380 5.64 4.96 -4.25
CA ILE A 380 5.40 6.41 -4.30
C ILE A 380 5.14 6.95 -2.89
N THR A 381 5.84 8.02 -2.52
CA THR A 381 5.45 8.87 -1.39
C THR A 381 4.69 10.10 -1.90
N ILE A 382 3.47 10.34 -1.43
CA ILE A 382 2.68 11.54 -1.74
C ILE A 382 2.68 12.43 -0.50
N ALA A 383 3.48 13.50 -0.53
CA ALA A 383 3.76 14.35 0.62
C ALA A 383 2.93 15.65 0.60
N GLY A 384 1.62 15.55 0.90
CA GLY A 384 0.69 16.68 0.85
C GLY A 384 1.06 17.84 1.79
N GLN A 385 1.84 17.59 2.85
CA GLN A 385 2.31 18.61 3.79
C GLN A 385 3.32 19.60 3.18
N THR A 386 3.89 19.31 2.02
CA THR A 386 4.83 20.21 1.32
C THR A 386 4.14 21.38 0.60
N ALA A 387 2.86 21.20 0.26
CA ALA A 387 2.08 22.18 -0.49
C ALA A 387 1.99 23.54 0.24
N PRO A 388 2.04 24.68 -0.48
CA PRO A 388 1.80 25.98 0.11
C PRO A 388 0.33 26.18 0.53
N GLY A 389 0.03 27.33 1.14
CA GLY A 389 -1.34 27.79 1.41
C GLY A 389 -2.23 26.76 2.11
N LYS A 390 -3.41 26.50 1.53
CA LYS A 390 -4.40 25.54 2.06
C LYS A 390 -4.15 24.08 1.65
N GLY A 391 -3.04 23.80 0.96
CA GLY A 391 -2.69 22.49 0.44
C GLY A 391 -3.49 22.06 -0.79
N ILE A 392 -3.51 20.75 -1.07
CA ILE A 392 -4.16 20.16 -2.24
C ILE A 392 -5.48 19.48 -1.87
N CYS A 393 -6.51 19.75 -2.69
CA CYS A 393 -7.76 19.01 -2.67
C CYS A 393 -8.04 18.40 -4.05
N LEU A 394 -8.25 17.09 -4.11
CA LEU A 394 -8.64 16.40 -5.33
C LEU A 394 -10.15 16.39 -5.46
N LYS A 395 -10.64 16.60 -6.69
CA LYS A 395 -12.06 16.64 -7.04
C LYS A 395 -12.43 15.60 -8.10
N ALA A 396 -13.62 15.01 -7.95
CA ALA A 396 -14.36 14.26 -8.98
C ALA A 396 -13.65 13.00 -9.53
N SER A 397 -12.83 12.34 -8.70
CA SER A 397 -12.26 11.04 -9.07
C SER A 397 -11.95 10.22 -7.84
N ASN A 398 -12.10 8.90 -7.97
CA ASN A 398 -11.55 7.93 -7.03
C ASN A 398 -10.04 7.80 -7.28
N VAL A 399 -9.21 8.26 -6.35
CA VAL A 399 -7.77 8.00 -6.39
C VAL A 399 -7.43 6.81 -5.49
N ASN A 400 -7.00 5.72 -6.11
CA ASN A 400 -6.67 4.48 -5.44
C ASN A 400 -5.17 4.37 -5.20
N ILE A 401 -4.77 4.42 -3.93
CA ILE A 401 -3.40 4.26 -3.46
C ILE A 401 -2.99 2.79 -3.58
N GLY A 402 -1.97 2.52 -4.40
CA GLY A 402 -1.42 1.19 -4.71
C GLY A 402 -0.45 0.67 -3.66
N SER A 403 0.23 -0.45 -3.98
CA SER A 403 1.17 -1.14 -3.09
C SER A 403 2.46 -0.35 -2.82
N ASP A 404 3.02 -0.50 -1.63
CA ASP A 404 4.26 0.18 -1.21
C ASP A 404 4.19 1.71 -1.26
N ASN A 405 2.98 2.27 -1.15
CA ASN A 405 2.78 3.71 -1.21
C ASN A 405 2.53 4.32 0.17
N ILE A 406 3.04 5.54 0.34
CA ILE A 406 2.81 6.41 1.49
C ILE A 406 2.00 7.60 1.00
N CYS A 407 0.84 7.87 1.59
CA CYS A 407 0.03 9.04 1.25
C CYS A 407 -0.32 9.83 2.51
N ARG A 408 0.14 11.08 2.60
CA ARG A 408 -0.07 11.92 3.79
C ARG A 408 -0.65 13.28 3.45
N PHE A 409 -1.52 13.80 4.33
CA PHE A 409 -2.02 15.18 4.31
C PHE A 409 -2.77 15.63 3.04
N MET A 410 -3.23 14.68 2.24
CA MET A 410 -4.05 14.93 1.05
C MET A 410 -5.54 15.00 1.39
N ARG A 411 -6.28 15.77 0.60
CA ARG A 411 -7.75 15.82 0.65
C ARG A 411 -8.33 15.23 -0.63
N PHE A 412 -9.23 14.28 -0.49
CA PHE A 412 -9.96 13.63 -1.56
C PHE A 412 -11.45 13.94 -1.37
N LYS A 413 -12.03 14.72 -2.27
CA LYS A 413 -13.47 15.02 -2.21
C LYS A 413 -14.08 14.65 -3.55
N HIS A 414 -14.98 13.69 -3.60
CA HIS A 414 -15.57 13.29 -4.88
C HIS A 414 -16.54 14.37 -5.38
N GLY A 415 -17.54 14.69 -4.56
CA GLY A 415 -18.59 15.66 -4.88
C GLY A 415 -19.75 15.00 -5.64
N TYR A 416 -20.86 15.74 -5.79
CA TYR A 416 -22.01 15.25 -6.52
C TYR A 416 -21.70 15.09 -8.02
N GLY A 417 -22.20 14.02 -8.64
CA GLY A 417 -21.92 13.69 -10.03
C GLY A 417 -22.03 12.19 -10.28
N ASP A 418 -21.08 11.64 -11.04
CA ASP A 418 -21.01 10.21 -11.28
C ASP A 418 -20.85 9.41 -9.99
N THR A 419 -21.41 8.21 -9.96
CA THR A 419 -21.27 7.29 -8.81
C THR A 419 -19.83 6.84 -8.64
N GLY A 420 -19.22 7.17 -7.50
CA GLY A 420 -17.85 6.79 -7.18
C GLY A 420 -17.42 7.14 -5.76
N ASN A 421 -16.20 6.71 -5.46
CA ASN A 421 -15.53 6.92 -4.17
C ASN A 421 -14.66 8.18 -4.25
N ALA A 422 -14.27 8.73 -3.10
CA ALA A 422 -13.28 9.80 -3.06
C ALA A 422 -11.85 9.25 -3.19
N MET A 423 -11.57 8.13 -2.52
CA MET A 423 -10.28 7.45 -2.61
C MET A 423 -10.39 5.95 -2.30
N GLY A 424 -9.29 5.23 -2.45
CA GLY A 424 -9.23 3.82 -2.07
C GLY A 424 -7.82 3.30 -1.82
N MET A 425 -7.77 2.06 -1.35
CA MET A 425 -6.56 1.23 -1.20
C MET A 425 -6.83 -0.17 -1.76
N SER A 426 -7.68 -0.27 -2.78
CA SER A 426 -8.12 -1.54 -3.33
C SER A 426 -6.95 -2.30 -3.93
N GLY A 427 -6.75 -3.54 -3.50
CA GLY A 427 -5.63 -4.39 -3.92
C GLY A 427 -4.25 -4.00 -3.38
N ALA A 428 -4.16 -2.95 -2.55
CA ALA A 428 -2.88 -2.45 -2.06
C ALA A 428 -2.22 -3.41 -1.06
N ASN A 429 -0.89 -3.47 -1.08
CA ASN A 429 -0.10 -4.25 -0.15
C ASN A 429 1.11 -3.45 0.35
N HIS A 430 1.37 -3.50 1.65
CA HIS A 430 2.38 -2.69 2.34
C HIS A 430 2.19 -1.20 2.06
N SER A 431 1.00 -0.67 2.29
CA SER A 431 0.70 0.75 2.02
C SER A 431 0.10 1.44 3.22
N ILE A 432 0.40 2.73 3.36
CA ILE A 432 -0.09 3.55 4.45
C ILE A 432 -0.71 4.86 3.96
N VAL A 433 -1.89 5.14 4.49
CA VAL A 433 -2.58 6.43 4.36
C VAL A 433 -2.68 7.03 5.75
N ASP A 434 -2.11 8.20 5.92
CA ASP A 434 -2.00 8.89 7.23
C ASP A 434 -2.42 10.35 7.12
N HIS A 435 -3.18 10.85 8.09
CA HIS A 435 -3.61 12.25 8.10
C HIS A 435 -4.26 12.73 6.79
N THR A 436 -5.11 11.92 6.17
CA THR A 436 -5.83 12.33 4.96
C THR A 436 -7.29 12.66 5.26
N THR A 437 -7.95 13.37 4.36
CA THR A 437 -9.41 13.60 4.45
C THR A 437 -10.09 13.14 3.19
N ALA A 438 -11.01 12.19 3.34
CA ALA A 438 -11.91 11.72 2.29
C ALA A 438 -13.32 12.23 2.57
N ALA A 439 -13.99 12.81 1.58
CA ALA A 439 -15.35 13.31 1.75
C ALA A 439 -16.18 13.22 0.47
N TRP A 440 -17.50 13.35 0.66
CA TRP A 440 -18.46 13.56 -0.43
C TRP A 440 -18.47 12.44 -1.48
N GLY A 441 -18.16 11.19 -1.10
CA GLY A 441 -18.36 10.02 -1.95
C GLY A 441 -19.84 9.80 -2.26
N THR A 442 -20.15 9.25 -3.43
CA THR A 442 -21.53 8.97 -3.88
C THR A 442 -21.85 7.47 -3.93
N ASP A 443 -20.84 6.61 -3.77
CA ASP A 443 -20.96 5.18 -3.43
C ASP A 443 -20.47 4.96 -1.99
N GLU A 444 -19.24 4.48 -1.80
CA GLU A 444 -18.54 4.51 -0.51
C GLU A 444 -17.41 5.54 -0.56
N THR A 445 -17.22 6.33 0.49
CA THR A 445 -16.25 7.43 0.43
C THR A 445 -14.81 6.92 0.33
N VAL A 446 -14.49 5.83 1.04
CA VAL A 446 -13.22 5.10 0.94
C VAL A 446 -13.47 3.63 0.63
N SER A 447 -12.68 3.04 -0.27
CA SER A 447 -12.75 1.58 -0.55
C SER A 447 -11.39 0.90 -0.44
N GLY A 448 -11.27 -0.04 0.50
CA GLY A 448 -10.10 -0.88 0.74
C GLY A 448 -10.29 -2.33 0.30
N ARG A 449 -11.19 -2.61 -0.66
CA ARG A 449 -11.52 -3.99 -1.07
C ARG A 449 -10.30 -4.73 -1.63
N GLY A 450 -10.07 -5.95 -1.17
CA GLY A 450 -8.92 -6.75 -1.60
C GLY A 450 -7.56 -6.20 -1.16
N ALA A 451 -7.51 -5.21 -0.26
CA ALA A 451 -6.27 -4.80 0.36
C ALA A 451 -5.63 -5.98 1.12
N LEU A 452 -4.30 -5.95 1.25
CA LEU A 452 -3.52 -6.98 1.93
C LEU A 452 -2.99 -6.45 3.27
N ASN A 453 -1.73 -6.03 3.36
CA ASN A 453 -1.15 -5.46 4.57
C ASN A 453 -1.18 -3.92 4.47
N VAL A 454 -2.19 -3.26 5.05
CA VAL A 454 -2.37 -1.80 4.92
C VAL A 454 -2.63 -1.12 6.25
N SER A 455 -2.35 0.18 6.31
CA SER A 455 -2.73 1.05 7.43
C SER A 455 -3.47 2.29 6.92
N PHE A 456 -4.65 2.56 7.47
CA PHE A 456 -5.37 3.82 7.34
C PHE A 456 -5.47 4.43 8.75
N GLN A 457 -4.63 5.42 9.02
CA GLN A 457 -4.43 5.97 10.35
C GLN A 457 -4.64 7.48 10.41
N TYR A 458 -5.07 7.97 11.57
CA TYR A 458 -5.25 9.41 11.86
C TYR A 458 -5.96 10.18 10.74
N SER A 459 -6.86 9.53 10.00
CA SER A 459 -7.49 10.09 8.81
C SER A 459 -8.98 10.33 9.06
N MET A 460 -9.60 11.14 8.20
CA MET A 460 -11.00 11.53 8.34
C MET A 460 -11.81 11.11 7.12
N ILE A 461 -12.94 10.46 7.36
CA ILE A 461 -14.00 10.21 6.39
C ILE A 461 -15.21 11.03 6.85
N ALA A 462 -15.64 12.00 6.03
CA ALA A 462 -16.70 12.93 6.43
C ALA A 462 -17.73 13.15 5.33
N GLU A 463 -18.99 13.27 5.73
CA GLU A 463 -20.08 13.78 4.88
C GLU A 463 -20.20 13.01 3.55
N ALA A 464 -20.23 11.68 3.61
CA ALA A 464 -20.62 10.87 2.44
C ALA A 464 -21.98 11.35 1.92
N LEU A 465 -22.12 11.55 0.60
CA LEU A 465 -23.32 12.17 0.05
C LEU A 465 -24.49 11.18 0.09
N GLY A 466 -25.58 11.58 0.75
CA GLY A 466 -26.71 10.71 1.04
C GLY A 466 -27.53 10.34 -0.20
N ILE A 467 -28.51 11.16 -0.57
CA ILE A 467 -29.36 10.98 -1.77
C ILE A 467 -28.71 11.68 -2.98
N ALA A 468 -27.65 11.05 -3.50
CA ALA A 468 -26.80 11.59 -4.57
C ALA A 468 -26.92 10.85 -5.92
N ASP A 469 -28.11 10.34 -6.24
CA ASP A 469 -28.44 9.71 -7.53
C ASP A 469 -27.53 8.53 -7.95
N HIS A 470 -27.20 7.69 -6.97
CA HIS A 470 -26.41 6.48 -7.18
C HIS A 470 -26.95 5.59 -8.32
N LYS A 471 -26.12 5.29 -9.32
CA LYS A 471 -26.49 4.62 -10.59
C LYS A 471 -27.14 3.23 -10.44
N ASN A 472 -26.77 2.47 -9.41
CA ASN A 472 -27.27 1.12 -9.16
C ASN A 472 -28.53 1.06 -8.27
N TYR A 473 -29.02 2.18 -7.75
CA TYR A 473 -30.18 2.21 -6.85
C TYR A 473 -31.29 3.12 -7.38
N SER A 474 -32.52 2.93 -6.90
CA SER A 474 -33.62 3.81 -7.25
C SER A 474 -33.39 5.23 -6.78
N ALA A 475 -33.85 6.22 -7.55
CA ALA A 475 -33.83 7.62 -7.13
C ALA A 475 -34.45 7.81 -5.74
N GLY A 476 -33.83 8.62 -4.89
CA GLY A 476 -34.24 8.81 -3.50
C GLY A 476 -33.64 7.81 -2.50
N THR A 477 -32.87 6.82 -2.95
CA THR A 477 -32.14 5.91 -2.04
C THR A 477 -30.96 6.66 -1.43
N ASN A 478 -30.87 6.68 -0.11
CA ASN A 478 -29.70 7.19 0.58
C ASN A 478 -28.57 6.14 0.51
N HIS A 479 -27.40 6.56 0.04
CA HIS A 479 -26.19 5.75 -0.09
C HIS A 479 -24.95 6.48 0.44
N GLY A 480 -25.11 7.36 1.44
CA GLY A 480 -24.00 8.12 2.04
C GLY A 480 -23.11 7.25 2.93
N TYR A 481 -22.34 6.34 2.34
CA TYR A 481 -21.54 5.37 3.08
C TYR A 481 -20.08 5.81 3.28
N ALA A 482 -19.55 5.57 4.48
CA ALA A 482 -18.16 5.91 4.81
C ALA A 482 -17.19 4.99 4.08
N ALA A 483 -17.22 3.68 4.34
CA ALA A 483 -16.25 2.78 3.71
C ALA A 483 -16.62 1.30 3.68
N THR A 484 -16.10 0.60 2.66
CA THR A 484 -15.88 -0.85 2.74
C THR A 484 -14.39 -1.16 2.74
N ILE A 485 -13.97 -2.00 3.69
CA ILE A 485 -12.57 -2.28 4.01
C ILE A 485 -12.27 -3.78 4.00
N ASP A 486 -11.02 -4.11 3.73
CA ASP A 486 -10.51 -5.48 3.66
C ASP A 486 -9.05 -5.53 4.11
N GLY A 487 -8.46 -6.72 4.13
CA GLY A 487 -7.06 -6.93 4.50
C GLY A 487 -6.69 -8.41 4.47
N ARG A 488 -5.43 -8.74 4.14
CA ARG A 488 -4.82 -9.97 4.71
C ARG A 488 -4.75 -9.77 6.22
N ILE A 489 -4.19 -8.63 6.63
CA ILE A 489 -4.55 -7.91 7.84
C ILE A 489 -4.50 -6.40 7.53
N GLY A 490 -5.65 -5.72 7.58
CA GLY A 490 -5.74 -4.26 7.39
C GLY A 490 -5.95 -3.55 8.73
N SER A 491 -5.09 -2.57 9.03
CA SER A 491 -5.20 -1.70 10.21
C SER A 491 -5.98 -0.42 9.87
N TRP A 492 -7.13 -0.24 10.50
CA TRP A 492 -7.99 0.94 10.33
C TRP A 492 -8.20 1.56 11.70
N HIS A 493 -7.34 2.51 12.08
CA HIS A 493 -7.28 3.00 13.45
C HIS A 493 -7.13 4.51 13.60
N HIS A 494 -7.57 5.03 14.75
CA HIS A 494 -7.44 6.45 15.07
C HIS A 494 -8.11 7.37 14.04
N ASN A 495 -9.15 6.88 13.35
CA ASN A 495 -9.82 7.65 12.30
C ASN A 495 -11.11 8.31 12.78
N LEU A 496 -11.48 9.40 12.12
CA LEU A 496 -12.76 10.08 12.25
C LEU A 496 -13.72 9.59 11.17
N LEU A 497 -14.92 9.16 11.55
CA LEU A 497 -16.01 8.82 10.64
C LEU A 497 -17.23 9.66 11.00
N LEU A 498 -17.42 10.77 10.28
CA LEU A 498 -18.31 11.85 10.70
C LEU A 498 -19.44 12.06 9.69
N ASN A 499 -20.67 12.15 10.19
CA ASN A 499 -21.83 12.51 9.38
C ASN A 499 -21.98 11.60 8.13
N CYS A 500 -21.78 10.29 8.32
CA CYS A 500 -21.95 9.28 7.29
C CYS A 500 -23.10 8.36 7.68
N GLU A 501 -24.06 8.19 6.78
CA GLU A 501 -25.28 7.41 6.95
C GLU A 501 -24.99 6.00 7.50
N GLY A 502 -23.93 5.38 6.96
CA GLY A 502 -23.68 3.97 7.14
C GLY A 502 -22.28 3.51 6.76
N ARG A 503 -22.03 2.19 6.95
CA ARG A 503 -20.75 1.51 6.71
C ARG A 503 -19.57 2.18 7.42
N ASN A 504 -19.72 2.34 8.73
CA ASN A 504 -18.76 2.96 9.63
C ASN A 504 -18.14 1.88 10.55
N TRP A 505 -17.62 0.74 10.09
CA TRP A 505 -17.08 0.32 8.79
C TRP A 505 -17.83 -0.86 8.13
N SER A 506 -17.96 -0.94 6.82
CA SER A 506 -18.34 -2.23 6.20
C SER A 506 -17.12 -3.14 6.07
N MET A 507 -17.15 -4.27 6.74
CA MET A 507 -16.18 -5.35 6.61
C MET A 507 -16.50 -6.08 5.31
N GLY A 508 -15.72 -5.79 4.27
CA GLY A 508 -15.91 -6.34 2.93
C GLY A 508 -15.76 -7.85 2.94
N GLY A 509 -14.72 -8.34 3.63
CA GLY A 509 -14.39 -9.74 3.71
C GLY A 509 -14.20 -10.39 2.35
N GLY A 510 -13.87 -11.67 2.37
CA GLY A 510 -13.82 -12.48 1.17
C GLY A 510 -13.96 -13.94 1.49
N MET A 511 -14.16 -14.72 0.44
CA MET A 511 -14.05 -16.17 0.46
C MET A 511 -12.91 -16.56 -0.47
N ASP A 512 -12.13 -17.57 -0.10
CA ASP A 512 -11.21 -18.21 -1.02
C ASP A 512 -11.94 -19.12 -2.02
N GLY A 513 -11.18 -19.76 -2.91
CA GLY A 513 -11.72 -20.68 -3.92
C GLY A 513 -12.41 -21.93 -3.36
N GLN A 514 -12.33 -22.18 -2.05
CA GLN A 514 -12.98 -23.29 -1.35
C GLN A 514 -14.19 -22.83 -0.51
N ASN A 515 -14.61 -21.55 -0.61
CA ASN A 515 -15.61 -20.93 0.27
C ASN A 515 -15.19 -20.89 1.75
N ARG A 516 -13.90 -20.76 2.03
CA ARG A 516 -13.42 -20.42 3.38
C ARG A 516 -13.32 -18.90 3.49
N PRO A 517 -13.81 -18.30 4.59
CA PRO A 517 -13.59 -16.90 4.82
C PRO A 517 -12.11 -16.57 4.89
N ILE A 518 -11.75 -15.40 4.37
CA ILE A 518 -10.39 -14.88 4.38
C ILE A 518 -10.34 -13.49 5.01
N GLY A 519 -9.10 -13.07 5.29
CA GLY A 519 -8.76 -11.71 5.66
C GLY A 519 -8.70 -11.43 7.16
N GLY A 520 -8.21 -10.24 7.49
CA GLY A 520 -7.99 -9.77 8.85
C GLY A 520 -8.27 -8.28 8.96
N LEU A 521 -9.01 -7.84 9.96
CA LEU A 521 -9.31 -6.42 10.18
C LEU A 521 -9.00 -6.00 11.62
N ASP A 522 -8.07 -5.06 11.76
CA ASP A 522 -7.73 -4.44 13.03
C ASP A 522 -8.39 -3.06 13.14
N LEU A 523 -9.49 -2.99 13.87
CA LEU A 523 -10.37 -1.84 13.96
C LEU A 523 -10.35 -1.29 15.38
N PHE A 524 -9.49 -0.30 15.64
CA PHE A 524 -9.35 0.24 16.98
C PHE A 524 -9.23 1.75 17.05
N ASN A 525 -9.68 2.33 18.17
CA ASN A 525 -9.62 3.77 18.43
C ASN A 525 -10.21 4.67 17.33
N ASN A 526 -11.14 4.16 16.52
CA ASN A 526 -11.89 4.99 15.60
C ASN A 526 -12.98 5.76 16.36
N VAL A 527 -13.27 6.96 15.90
CA VAL A 527 -14.30 7.85 16.44
C VAL A 527 -15.38 8.05 15.38
N CYS A 528 -16.57 7.54 15.65
CA CYS A 528 -17.72 7.70 14.76
C CYS A 528 -18.72 8.69 15.35
N TYR A 529 -19.17 9.65 14.54
CA TYR A 529 -20.17 10.64 14.92
C TYR A 529 -21.32 10.69 13.91
N ASN A 530 -22.56 10.69 14.43
CA ASN A 530 -23.78 11.00 13.68
C ASN A 530 -24.04 10.12 12.45
N TRP A 531 -24.33 8.84 12.68
CA TRP A 531 -24.75 7.86 11.66
C TRP A 531 -26.25 7.58 11.67
N HIS A 532 -26.79 7.00 10.60
CA HIS A 532 -28.22 6.70 10.42
C HIS A 532 -28.57 5.20 10.55
N SER A 533 -28.35 4.42 9.48
CA SER A 533 -28.90 3.06 9.34
C SER A 533 -27.88 1.93 9.48
N ARG A 534 -26.58 2.21 9.32
CA ARG A 534 -25.49 1.20 9.42
C ARG A 534 -24.31 1.72 10.25
N THR A 535 -23.51 0.79 10.77
CA THR A 535 -22.31 1.04 11.60
C THR A 535 -21.22 0.08 11.12
N THR A 536 -20.48 -0.59 12.01
CA THR A 536 -19.58 -1.65 11.62
C THR A 536 -20.36 -2.94 11.37
N ASP A 537 -20.36 -3.44 10.14
CA ASP A 537 -21.11 -4.64 9.73
C ASP A 537 -20.42 -5.43 8.61
N GLY A 538 -20.85 -6.67 8.38
CA GLY A 538 -20.20 -7.63 7.45
C GLY A 538 -19.53 -8.79 8.17
N ASN A 539 -18.60 -9.48 7.50
CA ASN A 539 -17.89 -10.62 8.10
C ASN A 539 -16.50 -10.78 7.49
N CYS A 540 -15.58 -11.36 8.25
CA CYS A 540 -14.18 -11.56 7.86
C CYS A 540 -13.61 -12.68 8.74
N HIS A 541 -12.57 -13.38 8.26
CA HIS A 541 -11.97 -14.51 8.97
C HIS A 541 -11.52 -14.13 10.39
N ALA A 542 -10.86 -12.98 10.55
CA ALA A 542 -10.41 -12.49 11.86
C ALA A 542 -10.60 -10.98 12.03
N VAL A 543 -11.29 -10.56 13.10
CA VAL A 543 -11.56 -9.14 13.39
C VAL A 543 -11.19 -8.78 14.83
N ASN A 544 -10.34 -7.78 15.02
CA ASN A 544 -10.22 -7.09 16.30
C ASN A 544 -11.05 -5.79 16.22
N PHE A 545 -12.04 -5.63 17.10
CA PHE A 545 -12.85 -4.40 17.21
C PHE A 545 -12.71 -3.83 18.63
N VAL A 546 -11.73 -2.95 18.82
CA VAL A 546 -11.20 -2.59 20.15
C VAL A 546 -11.22 -1.10 20.42
N ASN A 547 -11.75 -0.68 21.57
CA ASN A 547 -11.67 0.71 22.06
C ASN A 547 -12.13 1.79 21.05
N ASN A 548 -13.14 1.51 20.23
CA ASN A 548 -13.76 2.50 19.36
C ASN A 548 -14.80 3.34 20.12
N TYR A 549 -14.95 4.61 19.73
CA TYR A 549 -15.89 5.55 20.33
C TYR A 549 -16.98 5.97 19.34
N TYR A 550 -18.23 5.66 19.63
CA TYR A 550 -19.38 5.98 18.80
C TYR A 550 -20.27 6.99 19.51
N LYS A 551 -20.30 8.24 19.03
CA LYS A 551 -21.10 9.31 19.59
C LYS A 551 -22.37 9.54 18.75
N MET A 552 -23.53 9.26 19.35
CA MET A 552 -24.81 9.48 18.70
C MET A 552 -25.02 10.97 18.42
N GLY A 553 -25.21 11.33 17.14
CA GLY A 553 -25.54 12.69 16.73
C GLY A 553 -27.05 12.90 16.61
N ALA A 554 -27.46 14.04 16.03
CA ALA A 554 -28.86 14.41 15.89
C ALA A 554 -29.68 13.37 15.10
N ASP A 555 -29.08 12.78 14.08
CA ASP A 555 -29.72 11.79 13.23
C ASP A 555 -29.80 10.40 13.89
N THR A 556 -28.83 10.06 14.73
CA THR A 556 -28.61 8.68 15.13
C THR A 556 -29.73 8.03 15.94
N ASN A 557 -30.22 6.89 15.44
CA ASN A 557 -31.16 6.02 16.16
C ASN A 557 -30.66 4.57 16.26
N LYS A 558 -29.75 4.13 15.39
CA LYS A 558 -29.16 2.80 15.45
C LYS A 558 -28.18 2.70 16.61
N LYS A 559 -28.45 1.73 17.51
CA LYS A 559 -27.69 1.53 18.75
C LYS A 559 -26.54 0.52 18.63
N ILE A 560 -26.66 -0.43 17.71
CA ILE A 560 -25.62 -1.43 17.45
C ILE A 560 -24.44 -0.75 16.75
N LEU A 561 -23.24 -0.95 17.28
CA LEU A 561 -21.95 -0.48 16.76
C LEU A 561 -21.28 -1.52 15.86
N PHE A 562 -21.40 -2.81 16.22
CA PHE A 562 -20.77 -3.93 15.53
C PHE A 562 -21.76 -5.06 15.25
N SER A 563 -21.84 -5.53 14.02
CA SER A 563 -22.63 -6.69 13.60
C SER A 563 -21.76 -7.66 12.82
N GLN A 564 -21.60 -8.88 13.30
CA GLN A 564 -21.01 -9.95 12.49
C GLN A 564 -22.11 -10.67 11.72
N ASP A 565 -22.07 -10.56 10.40
CA ASP A 565 -23.14 -11.00 9.51
C ASP A 565 -22.71 -12.25 8.73
N PHE A 566 -23.04 -13.42 9.25
CA PHE A 566 -22.57 -14.71 8.71
C PHE A 566 -23.30 -15.10 7.42
N GLU A 567 -22.53 -15.48 6.41
CA GLU A 567 -23.04 -15.91 5.10
C GLU A 567 -23.61 -17.35 5.10
N ASP A 568 -24.41 -17.67 4.08
CA ASP A 568 -25.15 -18.94 4.03
C ASP A 568 -24.27 -20.18 3.72
N ALA A 569 -23.12 -20.01 3.07
CA ALA A 569 -22.29 -21.11 2.58
C ALA A 569 -20.82 -20.90 2.92
N ILE A 570 -20.38 -21.52 4.01
CA ILE A 570 -18.97 -21.61 4.43
C ILE A 570 -18.52 -23.07 4.36
N ALA A 571 -17.29 -23.31 3.92
CA ALA A 571 -16.67 -24.64 3.99
C ALA A 571 -16.67 -25.17 5.44
N PRO A 572 -16.73 -26.50 5.68
CA PRO A 572 -16.78 -27.04 7.05
C PRO A 572 -15.62 -26.65 7.96
N ASP A 573 -14.47 -26.28 7.38
CA ASP A 573 -13.25 -25.84 8.05
C ASP A 573 -13.06 -24.30 8.04
N GLY A 574 -13.97 -23.55 7.42
CA GLY A 574 -13.96 -22.09 7.43
C GLY A 574 -14.40 -21.51 8.78
N VAL A 575 -13.65 -20.54 9.28
CA VAL A 575 -13.85 -19.93 10.60
C VAL A 575 -13.89 -18.41 10.46
N ASP A 576 -14.86 -17.76 11.10
CA ASP A 576 -14.96 -16.30 11.21
C ASP A 576 -15.03 -15.91 12.69
N GLN A 577 -14.04 -15.16 13.15
CA GLN A 577 -13.92 -14.79 14.55
C GLN A 577 -13.75 -13.29 14.74
N ALA A 578 -14.33 -12.78 15.83
CA ALA A 578 -14.15 -11.41 16.27
C ALA A 578 -13.75 -11.35 17.74
N TYR A 579 -12.81 -10.48 18.05
CA TYR A 579 -12.52 -9.98 19.39
C TYR A 579 -13.15 -8.60 19.54
N VAL A 580 -14.10 -8.45 20.48
CA VAL A 580 -14.83 -7.18 20.71
C VAL A 580 -14.58 -6.75 22.15
N SER A 581 -13.90 -5.61 22.34
CA SER A 581 -13.51 -5.16 23.68
C SER A 581 -13.38 -3.64 23.82
N GLY A 582 -13.87 -3.11 24.93
CA GLY A 582 -13.64 -1.71 25.35
C GLY A 582 -14.29 -0.63 24.48
N ASN A 583 -15.23 -0.98 23.59
CA ASN A 583 -15.94 0.00 22.77
C ASN A 583 -17.00 0.75 23.59
N ILE A 584 -17.24 2.01 23.22
CA ILE A 584 -18.19 2.90 23.91
C ILE A 584 -19.17 3.50 22.91
N ARG A 585 -20.46 3.46 23.24
CA ARG A 585 -21.48 4.33 22.65
C ARG A 585 -21.82 5.46 23.61
N GLU A 586 -21.64 6.71 23.20
CA GLU A 586 -22.25 7.87 23.86
C GLU A 586 -23.65 8.09 23.29
N ASN A 587 -24.68 8.01 24.14
CA ASN A 587 -26.06 8.22 23.73
C ASN A 587 -26.39 9.71 23.62
N LYS A 588 -27.51 10.06 22.95
CA LYS A 588 -27.99 11.45 22.80
C LYS A 588 -28.17 12.24 24.12
N ASN A 589 -28.28 11.55 25.25
CA ASN A 589 -28.37 12.14 26.59
C ASN A 589 -27.03 12.09 27.36
N HIS A 590 -25.92 11.89 26.65
CA HIS A 590 -24.54 11.79 27.16
C HIS A 590 -24.26 10.60 28.10
N THR A 591 -25.21 9.67 28.26
CA THR A 591 -24.92 8.42 28.98
C THR A 591 -24.06 7.50 28.12
N LEU A 592 -23.09 6.83 28.75
CA LEU A 592 -22.20 5.88 28.08
C LEU A 592 -22.75 4.45 28.18
N THR A 593 -22.73 3.74 27.06
CA THR A 593 -23.02 2.31 26.98
C THR A 593 -21.75 1.58 26.52
N TYR A 594 -21.25 0.68 27.37
CA TYR A 594 -20.11 -0.18 27.08
C TYR A 594 -20.54 -1.47 26.37
N ASP A 595 -19.57 -2.26 25.92
CA ASP A 595 -19.81 -3.50 25.21
C ASP A 595 -20.83 -4.43 25.88
N LYS A 596 -21.92 -4.69 25.15
CA LYS A 596 -23.01 -5.56 25.60
C LYS A 596 -23.74 -6.19 24.42
N LYS A 597 -23.74 -7.51 24.38
CA LYS A 597 -24.43 -8.30 23.35
C LYS A 597 -25.92 -7.95 23.29
N GLY A 598 -26.42 -7.72 22.09
CA GLY A 598 -27.79 -7.30 21.82
C GLY A 598 -28.06 -5.81 22.04
N GLU A 599 -27.08 -5.04 22.53
CA GLU A 599 -27.21 -3.60 22.76
C GLU A 599 -26.18 -2.75 22.01
N THR A 600 -24.89 -3.15 22.02
CA THR A 600 -23.82 -2.50 21.24
C THR A 600 -23.27 -3.41 20.14
N TYR A 601 -23.32 -4.73 20.32
CA TYR A 601 -22.89 -5.67 19.28
C TYR A 601 -23.85 -6.85 19.14
N LYS A 602 -23.88 -7.46 17.95
CA LYS A 602 -24.71 -8.65 17.68
C LYS A 602 -24.07 -9.52 16.59
N ALA A 603 -24.68 -10.67 16.36
CA ALA A 603 -24.43 -11.53 15.21
C ALA A 603 -25.75 -11.77 14.47
N THR A 604 -25.71 -11.90 13.14
CA THR A 604 -26.86 -12.20 12.29
C THR A 604 -26.52 -13.26 11.24
N GLY A 605 -27.51 -13.76 10.49
CA GLY A 605 -27.29 -14.82 9.50
C GLY A 605 -27.09 -16.21 10.13
N ASN A 606 -26.29 -17.05 9.48
CA ASN A 606 -26.03 -18.43 9.91
C ASN A 606 -24.94 -18.52 10.99
N ILE A 607 -25.30 -18.08 12.19
CA ILE A 607 -24.38 -18.03 13.33
C ILE A 607 -23.79 -19.44 13.61
N PRO A 608 -22.46 -19.59 13.65
CA PRO A 608 -21.81 -20.89 13.80
C PRO A 608 -22.07 -21.49 15.18
N THR A 609 -22.23 -22.82 15.22
CA THR A 609 -22.41 -23.61 16.45
C THR A 609 -21.24 -24.54 16.74
N THR A 610 -20.32 -24.70 15.78
CA THR A 610 -19.17 -25.62 15.83
C THR A 610 -17.91 -24.97 16.41
N TYR A 611 -17.84 -23.64 16.42
CA TYR A 611 -16.73 -22.87 16.99
C TYR A 611 -17.22 -21.59 17.67
N LYS A 612 -16.34 -20.97 18.46
CA LYS A 612 -16.62 -19.72 19.17
C LYS A 612 -16.31 -18.53 18.25
N TYR A 613 -17.35 -17.89 17.71
CA TYR A 613 -17.17 -16.73 16.82
C TYR A 613 -16.79 -15.43 17.55
N LEU A 614 -17.03 -15.33 18.86
CA LEU A 614 -16.52 -14.23 19.68
C LEU A 614 -15.45 -14.75 20.62
N VAL A 615 -14.18 -14.39 20.40
CA VAL A 615 -13.05 -14.84 21.22
C VAL A 615 -12.81 -13.89 22.41
N ASP A 616 -12.01 -14.33 23.39
CA ASP A 616 -11.75 -13.55 24.62
C ASP A 616 -10.41 -12.79 24.58
N GLU A 617 -9.61 -12.99 23.54
CA GLU A 617 -8.30 -12.35 23.34
C GLU A 617 -8.16 -11.89 21.88
N PRO A 618 -7.31 -10.87 21.60
CA PRO A 618 -7.01 -10.45 20.24
C PRO A 618 -6.56 -11.60 19.35
N LEU A 619 -7.02 -11.61 18.09
CA LEU A 619 -6.71 -12.67 17.13
C LEU A 619 -5.30 -12.53 16.52
N PHE A 620 -4.76 -11.32 16.55
CA PHE A 620 -3.43 -10.95 16.09
C PHE A 620 -2.98 -9.66 16.78
N ALA A 621 -1.67 -9.37 16.73
CA ALA A 621 -1.10 -8.13 17.27
C ALA A 621 -1.46 -6.92 16.39
N SER A 622 -1.65 -5.75 17.01
CA SER A 622 -2.01 -4.53 16.28
C SER A 622 -0.83 -3.76 15.71
N TYR A 623 0.37 -3.94 16.26
CA TYR A 623 1.57 -3.16 15.92
C TYR A 623 1.34 -1.63 15.97
N ALA A 624 0.59 -1.20 16.97
CA ALA A 624 0.16 0.17 17.17
C ALA A 624 -0.15 0.42 18.64
N THR A 625 -0.12 1.68 19.05
CA THR A 625 -0.52 2.11 20.38
C THR A 625 -2.04 2.07 20.50
N ILE A 626 -2.56 1.26 21.43
CA ILE A 626 -4.01 1.18 21.69
C ILE A 626 -4.36 2.06 22.91
N HIS A 627 -5.14 3.11 22.66
CA HIS A 627 -5.68 4.00 23.68
C HIS A 627 -7.03 3.49 24.22
N THR A 628 -7.52 4.04 25.33
CA THR A 628 -8.91 3.80 25.72
C THR A 628 -9.86 4.49 24.74
N ALA A 629 -11.10 4.03 24.61
CA ALA A 629 -12.07 4.68 23.71
C ALA A 629 -12.30 6.16 24.05
N LYS A 630 -12.24 6.53 25.34
CA LYS A 630 -12.39 7.93 25.77
C LYS A 630 -11.20 8.79 25.35
N ASP A 631 -9.99 8.25 25.45
CA ASP A 631 -8.78 8.98 25.05
C ASP A 631 -8.71 9.08 23.53
N ALA A 632 -9.14 8.02 22.81
CA ALA A 632 -9.28 8.04 21.35
C ALA A 632 -10.17 9.20 20.88
N LEU A 633 -11.32 9.45 21.52
CA LEU A 633 -12.16 10.63 21.21
C LEU A 633 -11.34 11.93 21.26
N LYS A 634 -10.55 12.13 22.32
CA LYS A 634 -9.77 13.36 22.54
C LYS A 634 -8.60 13.48 21.56
N ILE A 635 -7.85 12.40 21.37
CA ILE A 635 -6.68 12.33 20.48
C ILE A 635 -7.10 12.52 19.03
N VAL A 636 -8.06 11.74 18.57
CA VAL A 636 -8.44 11.68 17.15
C VAL A 636 -9.20 12.93 16.72
N THR A 637 -9.97 13.58 17.60
CA THR A 637 -10.53 14.91 17.30
C THR A 637 -9.47 16.02 17.37
N SER A 638 -8.30 15.77 17.96
CA SER A 638 -7.19 16.71 18.02
C SER A 638 -6.20 16.60 16.86
N ASP A 639 -6.09 15.42 16.23
CA ASP A 639 -5.07 15.15 15.20
C ASP A 639 -5.60 14.49 13.93
N GLY A 640 -6.77 13.87 13.95
CA GLY A 640 -7.28 13.15 12.77
C GLY A 640 -7.58 14.06 11.57
N GLY A 641 -7.34 13.56 10.36
CA GLY A 641 -7.61 14.22 9.08
C GLY A 641 -6.38 14.93 8.48
N ALA A 642 -6.58 15.66 7.38
CA ALA A 642 -5.53 16.49 6.79
C ALA A 642 -5.33 17.75 7.62
N THR A 643 -4.34 17.70 8.53
CA THR A 643 -3.99 18.76 9.48
C THR A 643 -2.87 19.67 9.00
N MET A 644 -1.99 19.18 8.12
CA MET A 644 -0.97 19.96 7.42
C MET A 644 -1.33 20.21 5.95
N PRO A 645 -0.89 21.34 5.35
CA PRO A 645 -0.24 22.49 6.00
C PRO A 645 -1.16 23.26 6.97
N MET A 646 -2.48 23.05 6.88
CA MET A 646 -3.48 23.50 7.85
C MET A 646 -4.77 22.70 7.68
N ARG A 647 -5.72 22.78 8.62
CA ARG A 647 -7.09 22.28 8.45
C ARG A 647 -7.94 23.19 7.56
N ASP A 648 -8.82 22.59 6.75
CA ASP A 648 -9.80 23.33 5.95
C ASP A 648 -11.09 23.64 6.73
N ASP A 649 -11.96 24.47 6.15
CA ASP A 649 -13.11 24.98 6.90
C ASP A 649 -14.16 23.88 7.15
N GLN A 650 -14.26 22.88 6.26
CA GLN A 650 -15.07 21.68 6.50
C GLN A 650 -14.54 20.90 7.70
N HIS A 651 -13.24 20.60 7.74
CA HIS A 651 -12.59 19.86 8.82
C HIS A 651 -12.86 20.55 10.17
N LEU A 652 -12.57 21.85 10.27
CA LEU A 652 -12.81 22.61 11.51
C LEU A 652 -14.26 22.49 11.99
N ARG A 653 -15.23 22.61 11.08
CA ARG A 653 -16.65 22.51 11.40
C ARG A 653 -17.04 21.11 11.89
N VAL A 654 -16.73 20.06 11.13
CA VAL A 654 -17.22 18.69 11.46
C VAL A 654 -16.60 18.15 12.74
N ILE A 655 -15.35 18.54 13.05
CA ILE A 655 -14.74 18.24 14.34
C ILE A 655 -15.46 18.95 15.48
N ARG A 656 -15.75 20.24 15.33
CA ARG A 656 -16.52 20.99 16.34
C ARG A 656 -17.90 20.34 16.55
N GLU A 657 -18.59 19.97 15.48
CA GLU A 657 -19.87 19.26 15.53
C GLU A 657 -19.76 17.93 16.30
N ALA A 658 -18.72 17.13 16.04
CA ALA A 658 -18.48 15.88 16.75
C ALA A 658 -18.17 16.10 18.24
N ILE A 659 -17.36 17.11 18.57
CA ILE A 659 -17.04 17.50 19.95
C ILE A 659 -18.31 17.97 20.67
N GLU A 660 -19.06 18.90 20.09
CA GLU A 660 -20.24 19.51 20.73
C GLU A 660 -21.50 18.63 20.64
N GLY A 661 -21.51 17.61 19.80
CA GLY A 661 -22.73 16.85 19.49
C GLY A 661 -23.77 17.67 18.73
N THR A 662 -23.33 18.63 17.91
CA THR A 662 -24.16 19.57 17.14
C THR A 662 -24.11 19.26 15.63
N TYR A 663 -24.92 19.97 14.84
CA TYR A 663 -24.89 19.88 13.38
C TYR A 663 -25.13 21.26 12.77
N THR A 664 -24.48 21.56 11.64
CA THR A 664 -24.70 22.82 10.90
C THR A 664 -25.68 22.64 9.75
N TYR A 665 -25.50 21.58 8.96
CA TYR A 665 -26.24 21.36 7.71
C TYR A 665 -27.26 20.23 7.81
N THR A 666 -28.18 20.20 6.86
CA THR A 666 -29.23 19.19 6.75
C THR A 666 -29.38 18.86 5.28
N GLY A 667 -29.39 17.57 4.94
CA GLY A 667 -29.49 17.13 3.55
C GLY A 667 -30.74 17.70 2.89
N SER A 668 -30.56 18.37 1.74
CA SER A 668 -31.67 19.06 1.06
C SER A 668 -32.72 18.11 0.49
N ARG A 669 -32.38 16.84 0.30
CA ARG A 669 -33.26 15.80 -0.26
C ARG A 669 -33.70 14.79 0.79
N SER A 670 -32.78 14.34 1.65
CA SER A 670 -33.02 13.36 2.71
C SER A 670 -33.68 13.99 3.95
N GLY A 671 -33.40 15.27 4.23
CA GLY A 671 -33.82 15.93 5.46
C GLY A 671 -33.06 15.46 6.71
N ILE A 672 -31.98 14.69 6.54
CA ILE A 672 -31.17 14.16 7.63
C ILE A 672 -30.24 15.24 8.18
N LYS A 673 -30.16 15.32 9.51
CA LYS A 673 -29.38 16.36 10.23
C LYS A 673 -27.92 15.97 10.33
N GLY A 674 -27.03 16.83 9.86
CA GLY A 674 -25.59 16.63 9.83
C GLY A 674 -25.08 15.90 8.58
N GLU A 675 -25.92 15.10 7.91
CA GLU A 675 -25.63 14.58 6.57
C GLU A 675 -25.97 15.62 5.49
N ILE A 676 -25.34 15.51 4.32
CA ILE A 676 -25.60 16.32 3.13
C ILE A 676 -25.91 15.41 1.94
N ASP A 677 -26.74 15.87 1.00
CA ASP A 677 -27.06 15.11 -0.23
C ASP A 677 -26.31 15.63 -1.46
N HIS A 678 -25.75 16.84 -1.34
CA HIS A 678 -24.97 17.54 -2.35
C HIS A 678 -24.03 18.51 -1.65
N GLU A 679 -22.84 18.77 -2.19
CA GLU A 679 -21.92 19.77 -1.62
C GLU A 679 -22.53 21.18 -1.47
N ASP A 680 -23.56 21.52 -2.25
CA ASP A 680 -24.28 22.80 -2.16
C ASP A 680 -25.02 22.96 -0.83
N ASP A 681 -25.38 21.86 -0.15
CA ASP A 681 -25.98 21.89 1.19
C ASP A 681 -25.01 22.48 2.22
N ALA A 682 -23.69 22.30 1.99
CA ALA A 682 -22.61 22.83 2.80
C ALA A 682 -22.05 24.19 2.28
N GLY A 683 -22.72 24.80 1.29
CA GLY A 683 -22.28 26.05 0.66
C GLY A 683 -21.33 25.86 -0.52
N GLY A 684 -21.20 24.63 -1.03
CA GLY A 684 -20.40 24.27 -2.20
C GLY A 684 -18.91 24.08 -1.90
N TRP A 685 -18.11 24.08 -2.96
CA TRP A 685 -16.65 23.95 -2.85
C TRP A 685 -16.05 25.18 -2.16
N GLU A 686 -15.24 24.91 -1.14
CA GLU A 686 -14.46 25.93 -0.45
C GLU A 686 -13.43 26.57 -1.40
N VAL A 687 -13.04 27.80 -1.12
CA VAL A 687 -12.01 28.48 -1.90
C VAL A 687 -10.64 27.94 -1.49
N TYR A 688 -9.98 27.28 -2.44
CA TYR A 688 -8.57 26.89 -2.35
C TYR A 688 -7.75 27.80 -3.26
N PRO A 689 -7.02 28.78 -2.70
CA PRO A 689 -6.14 29.64 -3.49
C PRO A 689 -5.07 28.83 -4.23
N GLU A 690 -4.83 29.19 -5.48
CA GLU A 690 -3.67 28.72 -6.23
C GLU A 690 -2.46 29.58 -5.86
N GLU A 691 -1.60 29.02 -5.01
CA GLU A 691 -0.34 29.64 -4.60
C GLU A 691 0.82 28.82 -5.16
N HIS A 692 1.89 29.50 -5.59
CA HIS A 692 3.07 28.88 -6.19
C HIS A 692 4.31 29.22 -5.37
N ARG A 693 5.19 28.23 -5.20
CA ARG A 693 6.57 28.45 -4.73
C ARG A 693 7.36 29.23 -5.77
N SER A 694 8.36 29.98 -5.32
CA SER A 694 9.29 30.64 -6.24
C SER A 694 10.23 29.60 -6.87
N ALA A 695 10.68 29.86 -8.10
CA ALA A 695 11.59 28.94 -8.81
C ALA A 695 12.98 28.78 -8.14
N ASP A 696 13.31 29.64 -7.18
CA ASP A 696 14.54 29.61 -6.37
C ASP A 696 14.29 29.10 -4.94
N PHE A 697 13.10 28.53 -4.67
CA PHE A 697 12.74 27.98 -3.37
C PHE A 697 13.56 26.72 -3.02
N ASP A 698 13.82 25.89 -4.03
CA ASP A 698 14.59 24.65 -4.02
C ASP A 698 15.45 24.68 -5.29
N THR A 699 16.75 24.87 -5.15
CA THR A 699 17.63 25.20 -6.29
C THR A 699 18.12 23.99 -7.07
N ASP A 700 18.25 22.84 -6.43
CA ASP A 700 18.67 21.59 -7.07
C ASP A 700 17.51 20.60 -7.31
N GLN A 701 16.30 20.96 -6.90
CA GLN A 701 15.04 20.25 -7.17
C GLN A 701 15.02 18.86 -6.52
N ASP A 702 15.51 18.80 -5.29
CA ASP A 702 15.63 17.59 -4.50
C ASP A 702 14.51 17.44 -3.45
N GLY A 703 13.56 18.36 -3.45
CA GLY A 703 12.38 18.37 -2.60
C GLY A 703 12.59 19.05 -1.25
N MET A 704 13.84 19.40 -0.90
CA MET A 704 14.15 20.20 0.27
C MET A 704 14.33 21.67 -0.13
N PRO A 705 13.71 22.62 0.58
CA PRO A 705 13.92 24.01 0.25
C PRO A 705 15.29 24.51 0.72
N ASN A 706 15.85 25.45 -0.04
CA ASN A 706 17.13 26.10 0.24
C ASN A 706 17.29 26.58 1.69
N TRP A 707 16.20 27.06 2.32
CA TRP A 707 16.25 27.52 3.71
C TRP A 707 16.42 26.36 4.69
N TYR A 708 15.84 25.20 4.42
CA TYR A 708 15.92 24.02 5.29
C TYR A 708 17.31 23.42 5.18
N GLU A 709 17.78 23.21 3.95
CA GLU A 709 19.13 22.71 3.67
C GLU A 709 20.22 23.54 4.35
N LYS A 710 20.18 24.87 4.23
CA LYS A 710 21.11 25.77 4.93
C LYS A 710 21.09 25.59 6.44
N VAL A 711 19.93 25.31 7.02
CA VAL A 711 19.73 25.17 8.47
C VAL A 711 20.27 23.83 8.97
N ILE A 712 20.23 22.78 8.16
CA ILE A 712 20.83 21.48 8.48
C ILE A 712 22.28 21.35 7.97
N ASN A 713 22.83 22.38 7.33
CA ASN A 713 24.14 22.42 6.69
C ASN A 713 24.30 21.45 5.49
N SER A 714 23.22 21.22 4.74
CA SER A 714 23.25 20.58 3.42
C SER A 714 23.63 21.57 2.30
N ASP A 715 23.98 21.07 1.11
CA ASP A 715 24.37 21.87 -0.05
C ASP A 715 23.21 22.11 -1.03
N ILE A 716 22.70 23.34 -1.04
CA ILE A 716 21.59 23.83 -1.89
C ILE A 716 21.76 23.69 -3.42
N ASN A 717 22.88 23.15 -3.89
CA ASN A 717 23.17 22.96 -5.31
C ASN A 717 23.43 21.49 -5.67
N THR A 718 23.29 20.58 -4.71
CA THR A 718 23.58 19.17 -4.86
C THR A 718 22.39 18.38 -4.35
N ALA A 719 21.60 17.82 -5.27
CA ALA A 719 20.48 16.95 -4.95
C ALA A 719 20.94 15.73 -4.14
N ASN A 720 20.90 15.86 -2.83
CA ASN A 720 21.41 14.92 -1.85
C ASN A 720 20.32 14.50 -0.86
N HIS A 721 19.07 14.74 -1.23
CA HIS A 721 17.84 14.27 -0.61
C HIS A 721 17.84 12.81 -0.15
N ASN A 722 18.65 11.93 -0.76
CA ASN A 722 18.78 10.51 -0.41
C ASN A 722 19.93 10.18 0.55
N ASP A 723 20.73 11.16 0.96
CA ASP A 723 21.77 10.96 1.98
C ASP A 723 21.13 10.65 3.33
N ASP A 724 21.83 9.85 4.14
CA ASP A 724 21.49 9.50 5.52
C ASP A 724 22.77 9.67 6.36
N PRO A 725 23.09 10.92 6.77
CA PRO A 725 24.37 11.22 7.40
C PRO A 725 24.49 10.69 8.83
N ASP A 726 23.39 10.46 9.54
CA ASP A 726 23.38 9.93 10.91
C ASP A 726 23.12 8.41 10.98
N ASN A 727 22.82 7.77 9.85
CA ASN A 727 22.62 6.33 9.66
C ASN A 727 21.45 5.78 10.47
N ASP A 728 20.38 6.55 10.61
CA ASP A 728 19.17 6.12 11.31
C ASP A 728 18.16 5.40 10.40
N GLY A 729 18.39 5.41 9.08
CA GLY A 729 17.57 4.76 8.06
C GLY A 729 16.57 5.69 7.37
N TYR A 730 16.49 6.95 7.77
CA TYR A 730 15.75 8.00 7.07
C TYR A 730 16.69 8.85 6.22
N THR A 731 16.18 9.27 5.07
CA THR A 731 16.88 10.21 4.20
C THR A 731 16.72 11.66 4.66
N LEU A 732 17.61 12.56 4.24
CA LEU A 732 17.47 14.00 4.48
C LEU A 732 16.10 14.54 4.04
N LEU A 733 15.54 14.03 2.94
CA LEU A 733 14.20 14.40 2.52
C LEU A 733 13.12 13.89 3.48
N GLU A 734 13.26 12.67 4.00
CA GLU A 734 12.31 12.15 4.98
C GLU A 734 12.34 12.93 6.29
N ASP A 735 13.51 13.39 6.74
CA ASP A 735 13.62 14.30 7.88
C ASP A 735 12.89 15.63 7.64
N TYR A 736 13.00 16.18 6.42
CA TYR A 736 12.23 17.37 6.05
C TYR A 736 10.73 17.09 6.03
N LEU A 737 10.32 15.95 5.48
CA LEU A 737 8.91 15.56 5.42
C LEU A 737 8.31 15.29 6.80
N ASP A 738 9.10 14.75 7.74
CA ASP A 738 8.72 14.56 9.14
C ASP A 738 8.59 15.90 9.87
N PHE A 739 9.56 16.80 9.70
CA PHE A 739 9.46 18.18 10.22
C PHE A 739 8.17 18.87 9.75
N MET A 740 7.83 18.73 8.46
CA MET A 740 6.63 19.32 7.87
C MET A 740 5.32 18.60 8.26
N ALA A 741 5.40 17.39 8.81
CA ALA A 741 4.24 16.63 9.27
C ALA A 741 3.72 17.11 10.64
N HIS A 742 4.49 17.96 11.32
CA HIS A 742 4.18 18.49 12.64
C HIS A 742 3.93 20.00 12.61
N PRO A 743 3.20 20.56 13.61
CA PRO A 743 3.16 22.00 13.80
C PRO A 743 4.59 22.52 13.94
N TYR A 744 4.92 23.64 13.29
CA TYR A 744 6.27 24.19 13.36
C TYR A 744 6.32 25.72 13.48
N LEU A 745 7.43 26.21 14.03
CA LEU A 745 7.77 27.63 14.14
C LEU A 745 9.11 27.91 13.47
N ILE A 746 9.13 28.91 12.59
CA ILE A 746 10.36 29.50 12.06
C ILE A 746 10.67 30.74 12.88
N VAL A 747 11.79 30.77 13.59
CA VAL A 747 12.23 31.86 14.47
C VAL A 747 13.55 32.43 13.97
N ALA A 748 13.70 33.75 13.87
CA ALA A 748 15.00 34.32 13.51
C ALA A 748 16.00 34.19 14.68
N PRO A 749 17.32 34.08 14.40
CA PRO A 749 18.33 34.06 15.45
C PRO A 749 18.19 35.22 16.43
N ASN A 750 18.31 34.93 17.72
CA ASN A 750 18.12 35.86 18.84
C ASN A 750 16.70 36.47 18.99
N GLU A 751 15.71 36.04 18.21
CA GLU A 751 14.33 36.48 18.35
C GLU A 751 13.48 35.50 19.18
N SER A 752 12.29 35.95 19.56
CA SER A 752 11.28 35.13 20.25
C SER A 752 10.02 35.06 19.41
N LYS A 753 9.40 33.87 19.36
CA LYS A 753 8.05 33.68 18.81
C LYS A 753 7.20 32.81 19.73
N THR A 754 5.89 32.91 19.54
CA THR A 754 4.90 32.16 20.31
C THR A 754 3.97 31.38 19.39
N ILE A 755 3.51 30.22 19.86
CA ILE A 755 2.45 29.44 19.23
C ILE A 755 1.41 29.04 20.28
N ASN A 756 0.13 29.12 19.89
CA ASN A 756 -0.97 28.60 20.70
C ASN A 756 -1.22 27.14 20.31
N MET A 757 -1.03 26.22 21.25
CA MET A 757 -1.19 24.78 21.01
C MET A 757 -2.64 24.31 21.14
N LYS A 758 -3.55 25.14 21.66
CA LYS A 758 -4.96 24.78 21.86
C LYS A 758 -5.63 24.17 20.62
N PRO A 759 -5.46 24.68 19.39
CA PRO A 759 -6.09 24.12 18.20
C PRO A 759 -5.65 22.67 17.89
N TYR A 760 -4.41 22.31 18.24
CA TYR A 760 -3.82 20.98 18.06
C TYR A 760 -4.16 19.99 19.18
N PHE A 761 -4.81 20.44 20.26
CA PHE A 761 -5.28 19.61 21.37
C PHE A 761 -6.76 19.85 21.69
N ARG A 762 -7.55 20.25 20.68
CA ARG A 762 -8.95 20.69 20.84
C ARG A 762 -9.84 19.66 21.55
N GLY A 763 -9.59 18.36 21.38
CA GLY A 763 -10.34 17.30 22.03
C GLY A 763 -10.19 17.26 23.56
N PHE A 764 -9.19 17.96 24.12
CA PHE A 764 -8.94 18.06 25.56
C PHE A 764 -9.65 19.25 26.23
N TYR A 765 -10.29 20.12 25.45
CA TYR A 765 -11.03 21.28 25.96
C TYR A 765 -12.53 21.02 25.96
N GLY A 766 -13.00 20.27 26.98
CA GLY A 766 -14.34 20.31 27.58
C GLY A 766 -15.56 20.21 26.64
N PHE A 767 -16.44 19.25 26.92
CA PHE A 767 -17.70 19.11 26.19
C PHE A 767 -18.85 19.82 26.94
N ASN A 768 -19.83 20.38 26.22
CA ASN A 768 -21.15 20.73 26.77
C ASN A 768 -21.17 21.60 28.04
N GLY A 769 -20.28 22.60 28.13
CA GLY A 769 -20.24 23.54 29.26
C GLY A 769 -19.41 23.06 30.47
N GLU A 770 -18.73 21.91 30.36
CA GLU A 770 -17.64 21.58 31.27
C GLU A 770 -16.39 22.39 30.88
N THR A 771 -15.90 23.22 31.80
CA THR A 771 -14.60 23.86 31.66
C THR A 771 -13.52 22.86 32.10
N SER A 772 -13.06 21.99 31.21
CA SER A 772 -11.76 21.36 31.40
C SER A 772 -10.69 22.37 30.97
N GLU A 773 -9.85 22.76 31.93
CA GLU A 773 -8.63 23.52 31.65
C GLU A 773 -7.48 22.52 31.68
N PRO A 774 -7.15 21.88 30.53
CA PRO A 774 -6.06 20.94 30.50
C PRO A 774 -4.73 21.65 30.78
N VAL A 775 -3.81 20.93 31.40
CA VAL A 775 -2.48 21.41 31.74
C VAL A 775 -1.50 21.01 30.65
N TYR A 776 -0.63 21.94 30.29
CA TYR A 776 0.45 21.69 29.34
C TYR A 776 1.78 21.53 30.05
N SER A 777 2.59 20.64 29.50
CA SER A 777 4.01 20.53 29.82
C SER A 777 4.79 20.33 28.53
N ILE A 778 6.06 20.73 28.55
CA ILE A 778 6.95 20.59 27.41
C ILE A 778 8.23 19.90 27.84
N THR A 779 8.78 19.07 26.95
CA THR A 779 10.13 18.54 27.07
C THR A 779 10.92 19.01 25.85
N SER A 780 12.07 19.67 26.10
CA SER A 780 12.98 20.09 25.04
C SER A 780 14.42 20.00 25.55
N ASN A 781 15.28 19.36 24.75
CA ASN A 781 16.71 19.24 25.02
C ASN A 781 17.55 19.91 23.92
N SER A 782 17.07 21.02 23.36
CA SER A 782 17.79 21.71 22.28
C SER A 782 18.82 22.72 22.82
N PRO A 783 20.08 22.67 22.34
CA PRO A 783 21.04 23.74 22.60
C PRO A 783 20.70 25.03 21.84
N LEU A 784 19.79 25.00 20.86
CA LEU A 784 19.51 26.10 19.93
C LEU A 784 18.53 27.15 20.46
N PHE A 785 17.64 26.77 21.39
CA PHE A 785 16.60 27.67 21.91
C PHE A 785 16.26 27.37 23.37
N VAL A 786 15.50 28.26 23.99
CA VAL A 786 14.83 28.03 25.27
C VAL A 786 13.33 28.10 25.03
N ALA A 787 12.60 27.07 25.45
CA ALA A 787 11.15 27.02 25.35
C ALA A 787 10.51 27.07 26.74
N THR A 788 9.41 27.81 26.86
CA THR A 788 8.57 27.87 28.06
C THR A 788 7.11 27.76 27.67
N VAL A 789 6.27 27.20 28.55
CA VAL A 789 4.83 27.09 28.35
C VAL A 789 4.07 27.83 29.44
N SER A 790 3.05 28.58 29.05
CA SER A 790 2.06 29.21 29.93
C SER A 790 0.68 28.95 29.35
N ASP A 791 -0.18 28.25 30.09
CA ASP A 791 -1.44 27.71 29.58
C ASP A 791 -1.20 26.89 28.30
N SER A 792 -1.82 27.25 27.18
CA SER A 792 -1.58 26.60 25.87
C SER A 792 -0.54 27.30 25.01
N ILE A 793 0.09 28.38 25.49
CA ILE A 793 1.01 29.20 24.71
C ILE A 793 2.44 28.75 24.98
N ILE A 794 3.12 28.28 23.94
CA ILE A 794 4.55 28.01 23.96
C ILE A 794 5.27 29.25 23.45
N THR A 795 6.26 29.70 24.23
CA THR A 795 7.19 30.76 23.84
C THR A 795 8.57 30.16 23.59
N VAL A 796 9.11 30.40 22.39
CA VAL A 796 10.43 29.92 21.97
C VAL A 796 11.34 31.13 21.79
N GLN A 797 12.40 31.18 22.59
CA GLN A 797 13.49 32.14 22.46
C GLN A 797 14.66 31.48 21.74
N ALA A 798 14.89 31.86 20.48
CA ALA A 798 16.03 31.40 19.70
C ALA A 798 17.34 31.99 20.24
N LYS A 799 18.42 31.21 20.14
CA LYS A 799 19.79 31.69 20.34
C LYS A 799 20.39 32.17 19.01
N GLU A 800 21.68 32.46 18.99
CA GLU A 800 22.39 32.98 17.82
C GLU A 800 22.58 31.93 16.70
N GLU A 801 22.73 30.66 17.07
CA GLU A 801 22.99 29.57 16.13
C GLU A 801 21.71 29.14 15.41
N GLY A 802 21.80 28.96 14.09
CA GLY A 802 20.73 28.39 13.28
C GLY A 802 20.67 26.87 13.43
N GLY A 803 19.50 26.29 13.20
CA GLY A 803 19.31 24.84 13.25
C GLY A 803 17.85 24.41 13.36
N ILE A 804 17.60 23.12 13.24
CA ILE A 804 16.29 22.49 13.51
C ILE A 804 16.33 21.88 14.92
N GLY A 805 15.21 21.92 15.63
CA GLY A 805 15.01 21.10 16.82
C GLY A 805 13.54 20.87 17.12
N MET A 806 13.24 19.84 17.92
CA MET A 806 11.88 19.46 18.30
C MET A 806 11.57 19.80 19.76
N ILE A 807 10.30 20.03 20.05
CA ILE A 807 9.72 20.11 21.39
C ILE A 807 8.61 19.07 21.47
N THR A 808 8.67 18.16 22.45
CA THR A 808 7.52 17.33 22.79
C THR A 808 6.56 18.16 23.64
N VAL A 809 5.36 18.41 23.13
CA VAL A 809 4.28 19.10 23.83
C VAL A 809 3.30 18.06 24.36
N LYS A 810 3.09 18.06 25.67
CA LYS A 810 2.14 17.18 26.34
C LYS A 810 0.97 17.96 26.89
N VAL A 811 -0.24 17.54 26.55
CA VAL A 811 -1.48 17.97 27.20
C VAL A 811 -1.93 16.91 28.19
N THR A 812 -2.50 17.30 29.32
CA THR A 812 -3.13 16.39 30.29
C THR A 812 -4.39 17.04 30.85
N ASP A 813 -5.52 16.35 30.77
CA ASP A 813 -6.76 16.87 31.33
C ASP A 813 -6.96 16.49 32.81
N THR A 814 -8.09 16.93 33.37
CA THR A 814 -8.47 16.71 34.77
C THR A 814 -8.75 15.24 35.12
N ASP A 815 -9.01 14.39 34.12
CA ASP A 815 -9.24 12.95 34.30
C ASP A 815 -7.92 12.15 34.19
N GLY A 816 -6.82 12.81 33.86
CA GLY A 816 -5.50 12.21 33.69
C GLY A 816 -5.25 11.63 32.29
N ALA A 817 -6.16 11.85 31.34
CA ALA A 817 -5.89 11.51 29.94
C ALA A 817 -4.82 12.45 29.40
N SER A 818 -3.88 11.91 28.62
CA SER A 818 -2.78 12.70 28.06
C SER A 818 -2.48 12.35 26.62
N PHE A 819 -1.97 13.34 25.88
CA PHE A 819 -1.51 13.17 24.51
C PHE A 819 -0.27 14.03 24.28
N GLU A 820 0.63 13.52 23.45
CA GLU A 820 1.90 14.15 23.13
C GLU A 820 1.97 14.39 21.63
N GLN A 821 2.39 15.59 21.24
CA GLN A 821 2.70 15.94 19.86
C GLN A 821 4.07 16.60 19.77
N GLN A 822 4.73 16.44 18.63
CA GLN A 822 5.95 17.17 18.32
C GLN A 822 5.62 18.59 17.83
N LEU A 823 6.48 19.55 18.17
CA LEU A 823 6.49 20.90 17.66
C LEU A 823 7.89 21.19 17.09
N GLY A 824 7.97 21.35 15.78
CA GLY A 824 9.21 21.65 15.06
C GLY A 824 9.63 23.10 15.21
N ILE A 825 10.91 23.34 15.47
CA ILE A 825 11.49 24.68 15.57
C ILE A 825 12.62 24.81 14.55
N ALA A 826 12.48 25.73 13.61
CA ALA A 826 13.54 26.12 12.69
C ALA A 826 14.08 27.50 13.08
N ILE A 827 15.37 27.58 13.40
CA ILE A 827 16.04 28.87 13.66
C ILE A 827 16.75 29.32 12.39
N THR A 828 16.19 30.33 11.72
CA THR A 828 16.76 30.85 10.47
C THR A 828 16.39 32.29 10.20
N GLY A 829 17.36 33.06 9.68
CA GLY A 829 17.14 34.41 9.15
C GLY A 829 16.81 34.42 7.66
N GLU A 830 16.79 33.25 7.02
CA GLU A 830 16.47 33.10 5.60
C GLU A 830 14.99 33.43 5.35
N THR A 831 14.71 33.96 4.16
CA THR A 831 13.32 34.19 3.74
C THR A 831 12.73 32.86 3.29
N THR A 832 11.76 32.33 4.03
CA THR A 832 11.15 31.01 3.74
C THR A 832 10.09 31.06 2.62
N GLY A 833 9.99 32.18 1.90
CA GLY A 833 9.00 32.41 0.84
C GLY A 833 7.54 32.56 1.32
N ILE A 834 7.23 32.19 2.57
CA ILE A 834 5.90 32.31 3.18
C ILE A 834 6.00 33.22 4.41
N HIS A 835 5.48 34.44 4.30
CA HIS A 835 5.53 35.45 5.38
C HIS A 835 4.50 35.24 6.50
N THR A 836 3.49 34.39 6.26
CA THR A 836 2.48 34.01 7.24
C THR A 836 2.48 32.50 7.37
N VAL A 837 3.16 31.99 8.40
CA VAL A 837 2.82 30.68 8.97
C VAL A 837 1.36 30.81 9.38
N TRP A 838 0.44 30.29 8.59
CA TRP A 838 -0.98 30.35 8.86
C TRP A 838 -1.22 29.59 10.16
N ASN A 839 -1.54 30.31 11.23
CA ASN A 839 -1.99 29.69 12.47
C ASN A 839 -3.47 29.32 12.31
N GLU A 840 -3.89 28.18 12.87
CA GLU A 840 -5.31 27.80 12.89
C GLU A 840 -6.21 28.86 13.57
N ASP A 841 -5.60 29.81 14.30
CA ASP A 841 -6.26 30.98 14.87
C ASP A 841 -6.72 32.03 13.80
N GLN A 842 -6.35 31.88 12.52
CA GLN A 842 -6.82 32.76 11.44
C GLN A 842 -7.97 32.16 10.63
N ILE A 843 -9.15 32.62 11.02
CA ILE A 843 -10.47 32.50 10.40
C ILE A 843 -11.11 31.12 10.57
N GLU A 844 -11.41 30.76 11.82
CA GLU A 844 -12.60 29.97 12.05
C GLU A 844 -13.80 30.78 11.52
N VAL A 845 -14.40 30.33 10.41
CA VAL A 845 -15.45 31.08 9.72
C VAL A 845 -16.75 30.98 10.50
N ALA A 846 -17.10 32.03 11.25
CA ALA A 846 -18.41 32.13 11.89
C ALA A 846 -19.54 32.25 10.86
N LYS A 847 -19.27 32.91 9.73
CA LYS A 847 -20.30 33.21 8.74
C LYS A 847 -19.69 33.53 7.37
N ARG A 848 -20.28 32.98 6.30
CA ARG A 848 -20.07 33.45 4.93
C ARG A 848 -21.34 34.12 4.42
N GLU A 849 -21.19 35.29 3.81
CA GLU A 849 -22.28 36.02 3.20
C GLU A 849 -21.86 36.49 1.82
N PHE A 850 -22.70 36.26 0.83
CA PHE A 850 -22.40 36.64 -0.54
C PHE A 850 -23.22 37.84 -0.94
N PHE A 851 -22.59 38.75 -1.65
CA PHE A 851 -23.19 39.97 -2.12
C PHE A 851 -22.95 40.11 -3.62
N THR A 852 -23.91 40.64 -4.34
CA THR A 852 -23.70 41.20 -5.68
C THR A 852 -22.74 42.40 -5.61
N LEU A 853 -22.19 42.82 -6.75
CA LEU A 853 -21.32 44.01 -6.81
C LEU A 853 -22.04 45.30 -6.37
N ASP A 854 -23.38 45.38 -6.48
CA ASP A 854 -24.20 46.47 -5.93
C ASP A 854 -24.52 46.31 -4.44
N GLY A 855 -23.93 45.30 -3.77
CA GLY A 855 -24.00 45.12 -2.33
C GLY A 855 -25.28 44.46 -1.82
N LYS A 856 -26.10 43.84 -2.69
CA LYS A 856 -27.25 43.06 -2.24
C LYS A 856 -26.83 41.65 -1.86
N LYS A 857 -27.20 41.23 -0.65
CA LYS A 857 -26.99 39.86 -0.20
C LYS A 857 -27.72 38.88 -1.14
N VAL A 858 -27.07 37.79 -1.47
CA VAL A 858 -27.62 36.70 -2.28
C VAL A 858 -27.43 35.38 -1.56
N ASP A 859 -28.44 34.52 -1.66
CA ASP A 859 -28.43 33.16 -1.12
C ASP A 859 -28.32 32.11 -2.24
N LYS A 860 -28.26 32.56 -3.51
CA LYS A 860 -28.10 31.73 -4.72
C LYS A 860 -27.22 32.46 -5.73
N PHE A 861 -26.44 31.68 -6.47
CA PHE A 861 -25.46 32.20 -7.42
C PHE A 861 -25.81 31.77 -8.84
N ASP A 862 -25.83 32.75 -9.74
CA ASP A 862 -25.90 32.55 -11.17
C ASP A 862 -24.49 32.28 -11.73
N ALA A 863 -24.38 31.36 -12.69
CA ALA A 863 -23.12 31.08 -13.36
C ALA A 863 -22.61 32.32 -14.12
N HIS A 864 -21.29 32.44 -14.24
CA HIS A 864 -20.56 33.53 -14.90
C HIS A 864 -20.76 34.93 -14.28
N ASN A 865 -21.28 35.03 -13.06
CA ASN A 865 -21.44 36.29 -12.34
C ASN A 865 -20.35 36.50 -11.28
N VAL A 866 -20.13 37.77 -10.96
CA VAL A 866 -19.18 38.21 -9.95
C VAL A 866 -19.91 38.56 -8.66
N TYR A 867 -19.45 37.98 -7.56
CA TYR A 867 -19.96 38.22 -6.22
C TYR A 867 -18.83 38.72 -5.30
N VAL A 868 -19.21 39.33 -4.19
CA VAL A 868 -18.35 39.67 -3.05
C VAL A 868 -18.72 38.73 -1.93
N MET A 869 -17.85 37.79 -1.58
CA MET A 869 -17.98 37.00 -0.37
C MET A 869 -17.41 37.79 0.79
N LYS A 870 -18.22 37.97 1.82
CA LYS A 870 -17.78 38.40 3.15
C LYS A 870 -17.64 37.18 4.03
N ILE A 871 -16.46 37.02 4.61
CA ILE A 871 -16.16 36.02 5.61
C ILE A 871 -16.06 36.74 6.94
N THR A 872 -16.91 36.37 7.90
CA THR A 872 -16.79 36.81 9.29
C THR A 872 -16.11 35.69 10.07
N ASP A 873 -14.98 35.98 10.72
CA ASP A 873 -14.34 35.04 11.62
C ASP A 873 -15.06 34.96 12.99
N THR A 874 -14.71 33.98 13.82
CA THR A 874 -15.27 33.82 15.17
C THR A 874 -14.94 34.96 16.13
N THR A 875 -14.00 35.85 15.79
CA THR A 875 -13.74 37.10 16.53
C THR A 875 -14.66 38.25 16.08
N GLY A 876 -15.45 38.06 15.02
CA GLY A 876 -16.36 39.05 14.45
C GLY A 876 -15.71 39.96 13.40
N LYS A 877 -14.47 39.71 13.00
CA LYS A 877 -13.77 40.49 11.97
C LYS A 877 -14.17 40.00 10.57
N VAL A 878 -14.39 40.95 9.66
CA VAL A 878 -14.96 40.69 8.33
C VAL A 878 -13.90 40.89 7.24
N TYR A 879 -13.66 39.83 6.47
CA TYR A 879 -12.83 39.81 5.27
C TYR A 879 -13.74 39.86 4.04
N SER A 880 -13.35 40.55 2.99
CA SER A 880 -14.13 40.63 1.74
C SER A 880 -13.27 40.16 0.58
N MET A 881 -13.79 39.25 -0.22
CA MET A 881 -13.13 38.76 -1.42
C MET A 881 -14.08 38.73 -2.61
N LYS A 882 -13.54 38.97 -3.79
CA LYS A 882 -14.27 38.85 -5.06
C LYS A 882 -14.29 37.38 -5.45
N VAL A 883 -15.46 36.84 -5.73
CA VAL A 883 -15.66 35.46 -6.16
C VAL A 883 -16.32 35.46 -7.53
N ILE A 884 -15.86 34.59 -8.41
CA ILE A 884 -16.45 34.37 -9.73
C ILE A 884 -16.98 32.94 -9.72
N LYS A 885 -18.29 32.76 -9.91
CA LYS A 885 -18.85 31.43 -10.08
C LYS A 885 -18.67 31.05 -11.56
N ASN A 886 -17.69 30.21 -11.84
CA ASN A 886 -17.50 29.63 -13.17
C ASN A 886 -18.67 28.70 -13.51
#